data_AF-A0A7C7T034-F1
#
_entry.id   AF-A0A7C7T034-F1
#
_cell.length_a   1.000
_cell.length_b   1.000
_cell.length_c   1.000
_cell.angle_alpha   90.00
_cell.angle_beta   90.00
_cell.angle_gamma   90.00
#
_symmetry.space_group_name_H-M   'P 1'
#
loop_
_entity.id
_entity.type
_entity.pdbx_description
1 polymer ?
#
loop_
_entity_poly.entity_id
_entity_poly.type
_entity_poly.pdbx_seq_one_letter_code
_entity_poly.pdbx_strand_id
1 'polypeptide(L)'
;MSALKGAYIYGDYDTGKIWMFRYDRQTGRVSDHRELLDSTLRLVGFAEDVDGELLLVDHMRGLIFELKENANADHKSTFPRKLSETGLFASVSEHRPADGVIPYSVSATQWTDGASKERFLALPGNSKIDFDGITYPQPAPGAPHGWKFPDGTVAVETLSLELSPGKPRRLETRILHYEQLAGGEDVGDQFWRGYTYVWNDEQTDAVLLEDPLGMDRTFTIEDESVAGGKRLQTWHFPSRTECTVCHNMAAKYVLGINTLQMNRDHQYGDVAANQMETFRHLGLFADELPKKKAIDFPKLVDYRDASRDLDLRARSYLHANCSHCHRKWGGGNGEFLLLATVDLPEMGIANVKPSHGGFSMPGGKILTPGDPFRSVLFYRAAKLGPGRMPRMGSSVVDEAGLKLLHDWIANLPTDTRVAPVTSRNDNVDARLATTSNALQLMQTLADAPSNRSLRDEVLAHVSQQPAHIRELFERFLPEEERTKRLGSVIRADTILAMDADAERGKAVFFKTSGVQCLNCHRIGKLGIEIGPDLSQIGKKYDRAKILENILLPSKEIDLKYRVHLVQTIDGRVYSGLLIKSGPGEIVLKEPTGKLVRIPSADVEDTATQQQSMMPDLLLRDLTAKQVADLIAFLSMQKGDQAK
;
A
#
# COMPACT_ATOMS: atom_id res chain seq x y z
N MET A 1 2.65 19.19 -39.48
CA MET A 1 3.57 18.06 -39.18
C MET A 1 3.58 16.96 -40.26
N SER A 2 4.51 16.96 -41.23
CA SER A 2 4.56 15.90 -42.27
C SER A 2 4.82 14.48 -41.73
N ALA A 3 5.48 14.36 -40.57
CA ALA A 3 5.89 13.09 -39.96
C ALA A 3 4.72 12.26 -39.39
N LEU A 4 3.59 12.88 -39.02
CA LEU A 4 2.43 12.19 -38.45
C LEU A 4 1.37 11.82 -39.50
N LYS A 5 1.51 12.30 -40.74
CA LYS A 5 0.53 12.08 -41.80
C LYS A 5 0.33 10.58 -42.08
N GLY A 6 -0.90 10.10 -41.94
CA GLY A 6 -1.28 8.69 -42.12
C GLY A 6 -1.01 7.80 -40.90
N ALA A 7 -0.63 8.36 -39.75
CA ALA A 7 -0.61 7.66 -38.48
C ALA A 7 -1.98 7.80 -37.78
N TYR A 8 -2.34 6.77 -37.00
CA TYR A 8 -3.41 6.86 -36.02
C TYR A 8 -2.81 7.42 -34.73
N ILE A 9 -3.42 8.47 -34.21
CA ILE A 9 -3.04 9.07 -32.93
C ILE A 9 -4.08 8.71 -31.89
N TYR A 10 -3.60 8.34 -30.71
CA TYR A 10 -4.46 8.06 -29.57
C TYR A 10 -3.72 8.42 -28.28
N GLY A 11 -4.47 8.69 -27.23
CA GLY A 11 -3.91 9.06 -25.94
C GLY A 11 -4.76 8.49 -24.80
N ASP A 12 -4.18 8.53 -23.61
CA ASP A 12 -4.81 8.02 -22.40
C ASP A 12 -5.18 9.18 -21.48
N TYR A 13 -6.44 9.20 -21.04
CA TYR A 13 -6.96 10.26 -20.18
C TYR A 13 -6.19 10.32 -18.85
N ASP A 14 -5.79 9.19 -18.29
CA ASP A 14 -5.25 9.15 -16.92
C ASP A 14 -3.75 9.46 -16.83
N THR A 15 -2.98 8.88 -17.74
CA THR A 15 -1.53 9.08 -17.81
C THR A 15 -1.15 10.33 -18.59
N GLY A 16 -2.02 10.84 -19.47
CA GLY A 16 -1.72 11.93 -20.39
C GLY A 16 -0.73 11.59 -21.49
N LYS A 17 -0.38 10.30 -21.62
CA LYS A 17 0.50 9.82 -22.68
C LYS A 17 -0.22 9.79 -24.02
N ILE A 18 0.50 10.12 -25.08
CA ILE A 18 0.02 10.13 -26.47
C ILE A 18 0.94 9.24 -27.28
N TRP A 19 0.34 8.34 -28.06
CA TRP A 19 1.05 7.43 -28.94
C TRP A 19 0.60 7.62 -30.38
N MET A 20 1.45 7.16 -31.28
CA MET A 20 1.08 6.97 -32.67
C MET A 20 1.28 5.53 -33.09
N PHE A 21 0.48 5.05 -34.02
CA PHE A 21 0.83 3.87 -34.79
C PHE A 21 0.48 4.01 -36.28
N ARG A 22 1.24 3.34 -37.15
CA ARG A 22 0.93 3.19 -38.57
C ARG A 22 0.55 1.74 -38.84
N TYR A 23 -0.57 1.56 -39.52
CA TYR A 23 -1.08 0.24 -39.89
C TYR A 23 -1.01 0.06 -41.40
N ASP A 24 -0.26 -0.95 -41.83
CA ASP A 24 -0.22 -1.37 -43.22
C ASP A 24 -1.35 -2.36 -43.49
N ARG A 25 -2.35 -1.90 -44.26
CA ARG A 25 -3.51 -2.71 -44.64
C ARG A 25 -3.18 -3.85 -45.59
N GLN A 26 -2.09 -3.78 -46.35
CA GLN A 26 -1.70 -4.83 -47.29
C GLN A 26 -1.08 -6.02 -46.56
N THR A 27 -0.23 -5.74 -45.56
CA THR A 27 0.42 -6.78 -44.76
C THR A 27 -0.36 -7.14 -43.49
N GLY A 28 -1.36 -6.34 -43.12
CA GLY A 28 -2.16 -6.52 -41.91
C GLY A 28 -1.38 -6.26 -40.63
N ARG A 29 -0.27 -5.49 -40.70
CA ARG A 29 0.67 -5.31 -39.59
C ARG A 29 0.88 -3.84 -39.22
N VAL A 30 1.22 -3.62 -37.96
CA VAL A 30 1.68 -2.32 -37.47
C VAL A 30 3.13 -2.13 -37.88
N SER A 31 3.43 -1.07 -38.62
CA SER A 31 4.77 -0.80 -39.17
C SER A 31 5.58 0.19 -38.31
N ASP A 32 4.91 0.95 -37.47
CA ASP A 32 5.52 1.94 -36.57
C ASP A 32 4.58 2.14 -35.39
N HIS A 33 5.08 2.01 -34.16
CA HIS A 33 4.31 2.23 -32.93
C HIS A 33 5.25 2.81 -31.87
N ARG A 34 4.97 4.03 -31.43
CA ARG A 34 5.79 4.71 -30.42
C ARG A 34 4.99 5.73 -29.64
N GLU A 35 5.48 6.06 -28.45
CA GLU A 35 5.04 7.20 -27.66
C GLU A 35 5.51 8.48 -28.35
N LEU A 36 4.61 9.43 -28.54
CA LEU A 36 4.89 10.77 -29.06
C LEU A 36 5.13 11.78 -27.94
N LEU A 37 4.36 11.67 -26.86
CA LEU A 37 4.36 12.65 -25.78
C LEU A 37 4.01 11.97 -24.44
N ASP A 38 4.82 12.23 -23.43
CA ASP A 38 4.51 11.97 -22.02
C ASP A 38 4.07 13.30 -21.38
N SER A 39 2.76 13.53 -21.22
CA SER A 39 2.21 14.79 -20.74
C SER A 39 1.39 14.60 -19.47
N THR A 40 1.01 15.72 -18.84
CA THR A 40 0.02 15.73 -17.74
C THR A 40 -1.35 16.22 -18.22
N LEU A 41 -1.62 16.15 -19.52
CA LEU A 41 -2.92 16.50 -20.09
C LEU A 41 -3.93 15.40 -19.81
N ARG A 42 -5.15 15.76 -19.41
CA ARG A 42 -6.30 14.85 -19.28
C ARG A 42 -7.10 14.89 -20.57
N LEU A 43 -6.60 14.15 -21.56
CA LEU A 43 -7.06 14.19 -22.94
C LEU A 43 -8.48 13.63 -23.06
N VAL A 44 -9.40 14.47 -23.52
CA VAL A 44 -10.80 14.07 -23.80
C VAL A 44 -11.13 14.04 -25.29
N GLY A 45 -10.22 14.52 -26.13
CA GLY A 45 -10.42 14.50 -27.56
C GLY A 45 -9.20 14.95 -28.35
N PHE A 46 -9.28 14.65 -29.64
CA PHE A 46 -8.38 15.15 -30.67
C PHE A 46 -9.24 15.88 -31.70
N ALA A 47 -8.70 16.94 -32.28
CA ALA A 47 -9.31 17.66 -33.39
C ALA A 47 -8.25 17.97 -34.45
N GLU A 48 -8.68 18.38 -35.62
CA GLU A 48 -7.81 18.93 -36.66
C GLU A 48 -8.25 20.36 -36.95
N ASP A 49 -7.29 21.25 -37.14
CA ASP A 49 -7.58 22.60 -37.63
C ASP A 49 -7.74 22.64 -39.16
N VAL A 50 -7.90 23.84 -39.73
CA VAL A 50 -8.11 24.04 -41.17
C VAL A 50 -6.88 23.66 -42.02
N ASP A 51 -5.69 23.63 -41.41
CA ASP A 51 -4.44 23.27 -42.05
C ASP A 51 -4.12 21.77 -41.86
N GLY A 52 -4.99 21.04 -41.13
CA GLY A 52 -4.84 19.62 -40.82
C GLY A 52 -3.83 19.36 -39.70
N GLU A 53 -3.52 20.36 -38.87
CA GLU A 53 -2.68 20.17 -37.68
C GLU A 53 -3.49 19.58 -36.53
N LEU A 54 -2.86 18.67 -35.79
CA LEU A 54 -3.50 17.95 -34.70
C LEU A 54 -3.61 18.82 -33.44
N LEU A 55 -4.84 18.98 -32.98
CA LEU A 55 -5.20 19.63 -31.73
C LEU A 55 -5.58 18.61 -30.67
N LEU A 56 -5.15 18.87 -29.43
CA LEU A 56 -5.40 18.06 -28.25
C LEU A 56 -6.33 18.82 -27.31
N VAL A 57 -7.40 18.18 -26.83
CA VAL A 57 -8.37 18.81 -25.93
C VAL A 57 -8.13 18.32 -24.51
N ASP A 58 -7.76 19.23 -23.60
CA ASP A 58 -7.53 18.93 -22.18
C ASP A 58 -8.73 19.33 -21.33
N HIS A 59 -9.29 18.36 -20.62
CA HIS A 59 -10.42 18.59 -19.72
C HIS A 59 -10.03 19.42 -18.48
N MET A 60 -8.87 19.13 -17.88
CA MET A 60 -8.53 19.72 -16.57
C MET A 60 -8.20 21.21 -16.66
N ARG A 61 -7.48 21.61 -17.71
CA ARG A 61 -7.16 23.02 -17.94
C ARG A 61 -8.25 23.77 -18.70
N GLY A 62 -9.15 23.06 -19.38
CA GLY A 62 -10.10 23.66 -20.31
C GLY A 62 -9.41 24.33 -21.51
N LEU A 63 -8.25 23.80 -21.93
CA LEU A 63 -7.42 24.36 -22.98
C LEU A 63 -7.30 23.39 -24.17
N ILE A 64 -7.00 23.96 -25.34
CA ILE A 64 -6.66 23.22 -26.56
C ILE A 64 -5.17 23.41 -26.82
N PHE A 65 -4.46 22.31 -27.06
CA PHE A 65 -3.02 22.27 -27.30
C PHE A 65 -2.72 21.81 -28.72
N GLU A 66 -1.60 22.25 -29.27
CA GLU A 66 -1.05 21.80 -30.55
C GLU A 66 0.21 20.95 -30.27
N LEU A 67 0.40 19.86 -31.02
CA LEU A 67 1.68 19.12 -30.96
C LEU A 67 2.74 19.88 -31.76
N LYS A 68 3.77 20.36 -31.06
CA LYS A 68 4.96 20.94 -31.68
C LYS A 68 6.14 19.99 -31.61
N GLU A 69 6.95 19.99 -32.66
CA GLU A 69 8.20 19.26 -32.67
C GLU A 69 9.08 19.77 -31.51
N ASN A 70 9.51 18.85 -30.66
CA ASN A 70 10.36 19.19 -29.55
C ASN A 70 11.78 19.44 -30.07
N ALA A 71 12.14 20.70 -30.27
CA ALA A 71 13.49 21.12 -30.67
C ALA A 71 14.59 20.65 -29.69
N ASN A 72 14.20 20.23 -28.49
CA ASN A 72 15.06 19.70 -27.44
C ASN A 72 14.83 18.19 -27.20
N ALA A 73 14.34 17.43 -28.18
CA ALA A 73 14.08 15.98 -28.02
C ALA A 73 15.33 15.20 -27.55
N ASP A 74 16.53 15.64 -27.95
CA ASP A 74 17.80 15.07 -27.54
C ASP A 74 18.38 15.67 -26.23
N HIS A 75 17.70 16.65 -25.63
CA HIS A 75 18.14 17.27 -24.39
C HIS A 75 17.95 16.28 -23.24
N LYS A 76 19.05 15.73 -22.75
CA LYS A 76 19.04 14.85 -21.57
C LYS A 76 18.42 15.60 -20.39
N SER A 77 17.46 14.96 -19.74
CA SER A 77 16.83 15.49 -18.54
C SER A 77 17.89 15.89 -17.52
N THR A 78 17.78 17.11 -16.97
CA THR A 78 18.61 17.59 -15.86
C THR A 78 18.13 17.06 -14.51
N PHE A 79 17.23 16.07 -14.51
CA PHE A 79 16.72 15.48 -13.28
C PHE A 79 17.86 14.82 -12.49
N PRO A 80 18.04 15.14 -11.20
CA PRO A 80 19.09 14.59 -10.35
C PRO A 80 19.08 13.05 -10.34
N ARG A 81 20.16 12.41 -10.82
CA ARG A 81 20.35 10.96 -10.75
C ARG A 81 21.15 10.54 -9.55
N LYS A 82 21.88 11.46 -8.94
CA LYS A 82 22.51 11.30 -7.63
C LYS A 82 21.82 12.15 -6.58
N LEU A 83 21.87 11.73 -5.32
CA LEU A 83 21.33 12.51 -4.21
C LEU A 83 22.11 13.82 -4.05
N SER A 84 23.41 13.82 -4.32
CA SER A 84 24.25 15.02 -4.33
C SER A 84 23.84 16.07 -5.36
N GLU A 85 23.13 15.68 -6.42
CA GLU A 85 22.63 16.58 -7.47
C GLU A 85 21.30 17.24 -7.10
N THR A 86 20.65 16.82 -6.00
CA THR A 86 19.32 17.33 -5.61
C THR A 86 19.36 18.70 -4.95
N GLY A 87 20.50 19.11 -4.39
CA GLY A 87 20.63 20.31 -3.57
C GLY A 87 20.03 20.21 -2.16
N LEU A 88 19.46 19.06 -1.77
CA LEU A 88 18.84 18.87 -0.44
C LEU A 88 19.86 18.73 0.70
N PHE A 89 21.11 18.41 0.37
CA PHE A 89 22.17 18.17 1.34
C PHE A 89 23.37 19.05 1.00
N ALA A 90 23.88 19.78 2.00
CA ALA A 90 25.17 20.47 1.89
C ALA A 90 26.34 19.49 1.90
N SER A 91 26.16 18.30 2.51
CA SER A 91 27.08 17.17 2.41
C SER A 91 26.31 15.87 2.47
N VAL A 92 26.30 15.10 1.37
CA VAL A 92 25.62 13.80 1.33
C VAL A 92 26.36 12.77 2.17
N SER A 93 27.69 12.70 2.11
CA SER A 93 28.47 11.72 2.88
C SER A 93 28.32 11.89 4.39
N GLU A 94 28.24 13.12 4.87
CA GLU A 94 27.96 13.43 6.28
C GLU A 94 26.47 13.46 6.61
N HIS A 95 25.61 13.34 5.58
CA HIS A 95 24.15 13.47 5.65
C HIS A 95 23.70 14.77 6.31
N ARG A 96 24.45 15.84 6.04
CA ARG A 96 24.17 17.18 6.51
C ARG A 96 23.20 17.87 5.56
N PRO A 97 21.97 18.21 6.00
CA PRO A 97 20.99 18.90 5.16
C PRO A 97 21.53 20.26 4.69
N ALA A 98 21.06 20.72 3.53
CA ALA A 98 21.36 22.06 3.05
C ALA A 98 20.63 23.12 3.90
N ASP A 99 21.11 24.36 3.85
CA ASP A 99 20.45 25.47 4.56
C ASP A 99 19.01 25.63 4.05
N GLY A 100 18.06 25.79 4.98
CA GLY A 100 16.62 25.86 4.67
C GLY A 100 15.92 24.49 4.53
N VAL A 101 16.66 23.38 4.58
CA VAL A 101 16.09 22.03 4.66
C VAL A 101 15.88 21.66 6.14
N ILE A 102 14.62 21.59 6.55
CA ILE A 102 14.23 21.59 7.96
C ILE A 102 14.06 20.15 8.47
N PRO A 103 14.82 19.72 9.49
CA PRO A 103 14.63 18.41 10.09
C PRO A 103 13.32 18.34 10.88
N TYR A 104 12.68 17.18 10.88
CA TYR A 104 11.50 16.93 11.69
C TYR A 104 11.39 15.46 12.12
N SER A 105 10.51 15.20 13.09
CA SER A 105 10.17 13.87 13.58
C SER A 105 8.65 13.73 13.69
N VAL A 106 8.18 12.48 13.80
CA VAL A 106 6.75 12.15 13.91
C VAL A 106 6.50 11.46 15.25
N SER A 107 5.34 11.68 15.86
CA SER A 107 4.97 11.09 17.15
C SER A 107 4.97 9.56 17.12
N ALA A 108 4.34 8.96 16.11
CA ALA A 108 4.25 7.52 15.90
C ALA A 108 4.96 7.13 14.59
N THR A 109 6.18 6.61 14.70
CA THR A 109 6.99 6.21 13.54
C THR A 109 6.52 4.88 12.95
N GLN A 110 6.14 4.86 11.68
CA GLN A 110 5.79 3.64 10.94
C GLN A 110 6.93 2.60 10.99
N TRP A 111 6.57 1.33 11.22
CA TRP A 111 7.45 0.16 11.11
C TRP A 111 7.99 -0.01 9.70
N THR A 112 9.29 -0.22 9.57
CA THR A 112 9.94 -0.51 8.28
C THR A 112 11.12 -1.46 8.53
N ASP A 113 10.79 -2.68 8.93
CA ASP A 113 11.71 -3.82 9.05
C ASP A 113 12.98 -3.53 9.87
N GLY A 114 12.81 -2.78 10.98
CA GLY A 114 13.91 -2.43 11.90
C GLY A 114 14.73 -1.20 11.50
N ALA A 115 14.41 -0.53 10.38
CA ALA A 115 15.12 0.67 9.99
C ALA A 115 14.78 1.90 10.86
N SER A 116 15.80 2.69 11.19
CA SER A 116 15.65 4.05 11.70
C SER A 116 15.41 5.03 10.56
N LYS A 117 14.87 6.21 10.89
CA LYS A 117 14.39 7.18 9.91
C LYS A 117 14.78 8.60 10.31
N GLU A 118 15.39 9.32 9.38
CA GLU A 118 15.67 10.75 9.46
C GLU A 118 14.80 11.46 8.42
N ARG A 119 14.20 12.60 8.78
CA ARG A 119 13.25 13.28 7.89
C ARG A 119 13.52 14.76 7.78
N PHE A 120 13.29 15.27 6.58
CA PHE A 120 13.48 16.68 6.26
C PHE A 120 12.35 17.20 5.38
N LEU A 121 12.10 18.50 5.49
CA LEU A 121 11.13 19.23 4.69
C LEU A 121 11.81 20.45 4.06
N ALA A 122 11.65 20.63 2.76
CA ALA A 122 12.11 21.81 2.03
C ALA A 122 10.93 22.49 1.35
N LEU A 123 10.80 23.80 1.56
CA LEU A 123 9.81 24.65 0.88
C LEU A 123 10.51 25.55 -0.15
N PRO A 124 9.88 25.83 -1.29
CA PRO A 124 10.47 26.69 -2.32
C PRO A 124 10.43 28.16 -1.90
N GLY A 125 11.59 28.80 -1.86
CA GLY A 125 11.72 30.22 -1.53
C GLY A 125 11.10 30.56 -0.16
N ASN A 126 10.22 31.56 -0.14
CA ASN A 126 9.49 32.00 1.06
C ASN A 126 8.02 31.55 1.04
N SER A 127 7.72 30.48 0.29
CA SER A 127 6.37 29.94 0.22
C SER A 127 5.93 29.37 1.57
N LYS A 128 4.62 29.25 1.73
CA LYS A 128 4.00 28.94 3.03
C LYS A 128 3.03 27.78 2.90
N ILE A 129 2.95 27.02 3.98
CA ILE A 129 2.02 25.91 4.18
C ILE A 129 0.69 26.49 4.64
N ASP A 130 -0.39 26.10 3.99
CA ASP A 130 -1.74 26.35 4.47
C ASP A 130 -2.13 25.25 5.47
N PHE A 131 -2.49 25.66 6.69
CA PHE A 131 -2.62 24.79 7.84
C PHE A 131 -4.02 24.18 7.89
N ASP A 132 -4.08 22.85 7.91
CA ASP A 132 -5.35 22.10 8.00
C ASP A 132 -6.39 22.50 6.91
N GLY A 133 -5.92 22.99 5.76
CA GLY A 133 -6.75 23.44 4.64
C GLY A 133 -7.23 22.32 3.69
N ILE A 134 -6.59 21.14 3.69
CA ILE A 134 -6.99 20.06 2.76
C ILE A 134 -8.23 19.33 3.26
N THR A 135 -9.38 19.69 2.69
CA THR A 135 -10.67 19.02 2.91
C THR A 135 -11.03 18.02 1.81
N TYR A 136 -10.37 18.04 0.66
CA TYR A 136 -10.68 17.18 -0.49
C TYR A 136 -9.74 15.94 -0.61
N PRO A 137 -10.23 14.75 -1.00
CA PRO A 137 -11.65 14.38 -0.97
C PRO A 137 -12.16 14.54 0.46
N GLN A 138 -13.49 14.73 0.63
CA GLN A 138 -14.11 14.89 1.95
C GLN A 138 -13.42 13.96 2.95
N PRO A 139 -12.92 14.48 4.09
CA PRO A 139 -12.12 13.68 4.99
C PRO A 139 -12.88 12.41 5.38
N ALA A 140 -12.17 11.28 5.44
CA ALA A 140 -12.76 10.08 6.03
C ALA A 140 -13.32 10.43 7.42
N PRO A 141 -14.40 9.76 7.90
CA PRO A 141 -14.84 9.94 9.27
C PRO A 141 -13.67 9.82 10.25
N GLY A 142 -13.53 10.83 11.12
CA GLY A 142 -12.42 10.98 12.06
C GLY A 142 -11.06 11.37 11.45
N ALA A 143 -10.88 11.44 10.14
CA ALA A 143 -9.62 11.93 9.58
C ALA A 143 -9.47 13.44 9.87
N PRO A 144 -8.36 13.87 10.48
CA PRO A 144 -8.08 15.29 10.59
C PRO A 144 -7.88 15.88 9.20
N HIS A 145 -8.01 17.21 9.13
CA HIS A 145 -7.58 17.95 7.96
C HIS A 145 -6.08 17.72 7.69
N GLY A 146 -5.69 17.85 6.43
CA GLY A 146 -4.29 17.80 6.01
C GLY A 146 -3.72 19.20 5.81
N TRP A 147 -2.41 19.34 5.95
CA TRP A 147 -1.70 20.57 5.58
C TRP A 147 -1.58 20.66 4.05
N LYS A 148 -1.84 21.84 3.47
CA LYS A 148 -1.66 22.12 2.05
C LYS A 148 -0.27 22.74 1.83
N PHE A 149 0.54 22.09 1.00
CA PHE A 149 1.91 22.50 0.74
C PHE A 149 1.97 23.39 -0.51
N PRO A 150 2.95 24.30 -0.62
CA PRO A 150 3.20 25.09 -1.83
C PRO A 150 3.88 24.27 -2.94
N ASP A 151 3.56 24.56 -4.20
CA ASP A 151 4.13 23.90 -5.38
C ASP A 151 5.66 23.86 -5.32
N GLY A 152 6.27 22.69 -5.58
CA GLY A 152 7.71 22.46 -5.47
C GLY A 152 8.20 22.03 -4.08
N THR A 153 7.30 21.81 -3.12
CA THR A 153 7.67 21.28 -1.79
C THR A 153 8.32 19.90 -1.92
N VAL A 154 9.36 19.66 -1.11
CA VAL A 154 10.05 18.37 -1.03
C VAL A 154 10.02 17.81 0.39
N ALA A 155 9.45 16.62 0.56
CA ALA A 155 9.57 15.84 1.79
C ALA A 155 10.58 14.70 1.59
N VAL A 156 11.50 14.56 2.54
CA VAL A 156 12.63 13.62 2.47
C VAL A 156 12.59 12.67 3.66
N GLU A 157 12.81 11.39 3.41
CA GLU A 157 13.01 10.37 4.44
C GLU A 157 14.23 9.51 4.09
N THR A 158 15.26 9.50 4.95
CA THR A 158 16.40 8.59 4.83
C THR A 158 16.22 7.43 5.79
N LEU A 159 16.31 6.20 5.27
CA LEU A 159 16.18 4.98 6.04
C LEU A 159 17.54 4.33 6.24
N SER A 160 17.84 3.98 7.50
CA SER A 160 19.09 3.34 7.90
C SER A 160 18.81 2.05 8.66
N LEU A 161 19.59 1.01 8.40
CA LEU A 161 19.48 -0.27 9.08
C LEU A 161 20.77 -0.56 9.85
N GLU A 162 20.62 -1.01 11.09
CA GLU A 162 21.75 -1.42 11.92
C GLU A 162 22.22 -2.81 11.49
N LEU A 163 23.36 -2.86 10.77
CA LEU A 163 23.93 -4.12 10.30
C LEU A 163 24.82 -4.80 11.37
N SER A 164 25.38 -3.99 12.26
CA SER A 164 26.12 -4.43 13.45
C SER A 164 25.77 -3.49 14.59
N PRO A 165 25.83 -3.93 15.86
CA PRO A 165 25.51 -3.08 17.02
C PRO A 165 26.19 -1.70 16.97
N GLY A 166 25.38 -0.64 17.02
CA GLY A 166 25.82 0.76 16.97
C GLY A 166 26.37 1.24 15.61
N LYS A 167 26.20 0.47 14.54
CA LYS A 167 26.68 0.79 13.19
C LYS A 167 25.52 0.81 12.18
N PRO A 168 24.68 1.86 12.19
CA PRO A 168 23.65 2.04 11.17
C PRO A 168 24.28 2.30 9.80
N ARG A 169 23.69 1.70 8.76
CA ARG A 169 24.01 1.95 7.36
C ARG A 169 22.80 2.55 6.66
N ARG A 170 22.97 3.67 5.97
CA ARG A 170 21.94 4.26 5.12
C ARG A 170 21.67 3.32 3.96
N LEU A 171 20.41 2.94 3.79
CA LEU A 171 19.96 2.05 2.73
C LEU A 171 19.41 2.86 1.56
N GLU A 172 18.50 3.77 1.85
CA GLU A 172 17.81 4.57 0.85
C GLU A 172 17.44 5.97 1.37
N THR A 173 17.22 6.87 0.44
CA THR A 173 16.57 8.17 0.68
C THR A 173 15.39 8.30 -0.26
N ARG A 174 14.20 8.39 0.33
CA ARG A 174 12.92 8.55 -0.36
C ARG A 174 12.57 10.02 -0.38
N ILE A 175 12.22 10.51 -1.56
CA ILE A 175 11.83 11.89 -1.80
C ILE A 175 10.41 11.89 -2.34
N LEU A 176 9.55 12.71 -1.74
CA LEU A 176 8.28 13.12 -2.32
C LEU A 176 8.40 14.57 -2.78
N HIS A 177 8.21 14.81 -4.06
CA HIS A 177 8.18 16.16 -4.64
C HIS A 177 6.75 16.51 -5.04
N TYR A 178 6.24 17.61 -4.51
CA TYR A 178 4.94 18.13 -4.87
C TYR A 178 5.04 18.90 -6.19
N GLU A 179 4.18 18.55 -7.15
CA GLU A 179 3.92 19.29 -8.37
C GLU A 179 2.43 19.64 -8.43
N GLN A 180 2.12 20.93 -8.54
CA GLN A 180 0.76 21.42 -8.70
C GLN A 180 0.24 21.01 -10.08
N LEU A 181 -0.89 20.29 -10.09
CA LEU A 181 -1.60 20.03 -11.34
C LEU A 181 -2.31 21.30 -11.79
N ALA A 182 -2.29 21.56 -13.10
CA ALA A 182 -3.02 22.69 -13.65
C ALA A 182 -4.54 22.45 -13.56
N GLY A 183 -5.29 23.48 -13.17
CA GLY A 183 -6.73 23.43 -12.89
C GLY A 183 -7.10 24.42 -11.78
N GLY A 184 -8.37 24.47 -11.40
CA GLY A 184 -8.84 25.26 -10.25
C GLY A 184 -8.56 24.57 -8.90
N GLU A 185 -8.63 25.33 -7.81
CA GLU A 185 -8.34 24.85 -6.44
C GLU A 185 -9.34 23.80 -5.92
N ASP A 186 -10.49 23.67 -6.58
CA ASP A 186 -11.62 22.83 -6.14
C ASP A 186 -11.34 21.31 -6.24
N VAL A 187 -10.26 20.91 -6.92
CA VAL A 187 -9.98 19.51 -7.26
C VAL A 187 -8.61 19.05 -6.76
N GLY A 188 -8.35 19.15 -5.46
CA GLY A 188 -7.21 18.49 -4.81
C GLY A 188 -5.90 18.58 -5.60
N ASP A 189 -5.47 19.81 -5.88
CA ASP A 189 -4.36 20.21 -6.76
C ASP A 189 -2.96 19.70 -6.37
N GLN A 190 -2.87 18.84 -5.35
CA GLN A 190 -1.62 18.28 -4.86
C GLN A 190 -1.27 16.94 -5.50
N PHE A 191 -0.32 16.91 -6.42
CA PHE A 191 0.22 15.67 -6.96
C PHE A 191 1.65 15.43 -6.49
N TRP A 192 1.86 14.35 -5.75
CA TRP A 192 3.16 14.03 -5.17
C TRP A 192 3.85 12.91 -5.95
N ARG A 193 5.08 13.19 -6.38
CA ARG A 193 5.93 12.24 -7.11
C ARG A 193 6.97 11.65 -6.15
N GLY A 194 6.95 10.31 -6.03
CA GLY A 194 7.92 9.57 -5.25
C GLY A 194 9.18 9.22 -6.03
N TYR A 195 10.32 9.29 -5.37
CA TYR A 195 11.64 8.92 -5.88
C TYR A 195 12.43 8.20 -4.79
N THR A 196 13.09 7.11 -5.14
CA THR A 196 13.93 6.33 -4.23
C THR A 196 15.38 6.43 -4.69
N TYR A 197 16.27 6.95 -3.85
CA TYR A 197 17.73 6.95 -4.07
C TYR A 197 18.37 5.86 -3.21
N VAL A 198 19.07 4.92 -3.83
CA VAL A 198 19.72 3.79 -3.16
C VAL A 198 21.16 4.15 -2.84
N TRP A 199 21.55 4.06 -1.56
CA TRP A 199 22.90 4.41 -1.12
C TRP A 199 23.95 3.43 -1.65
N ASN A 200 25.12 3.99 -2.01
CA ASN A 200 26.28 3.20 -2.38
C ASN A 200 26.93 2.56 -1.15
N ASP A 201 27.82 1.60 -1.41
CA ASP A 201 28.39 0.80 -0.34
C ASP A 201 29.41 1.57 0.51
N GLU A 202 30.02 2.59 -0.08
CA GLU A 202 30.96 3.54 0.52
C GLU A 202 30.26 4.60 1.40
N GLN A 203 28.93 4.67 1.37
CA GLN A 203 28.11 5.64 2.12
C GLN A 203 28.41 7.11 1.78
N THR A 204 28.88 7.37 0.56
CA THR A 204 29.27 8.71 0.08
C THR A 204 28.18 9.39 -0.73
N ASP A 205 27.31 8.63 -1.40
CA ASP A 205 26.21 9.15 -2.21
C ASP A 205 25.09 8.09 -2.38
N ALA A 206 23.98 8.47 -3.00
CA ALA A 206 22.90 7.58 -3.38
C ALA A 206 22.46 7.81 -4.83
N VAL A 207 22.07 6.75 -5.53
CA VAL A 207 21.70 6.78 -6.95
C VAL A 207 20.22 6.50 -7.10
N LEU A 208 19.54 7.27 -7.96
CA LEU A 208 18.13 7.11 -8.24
C LEU A 208 17.82 5.70 -8.76
N LEU A 209 16.81 5.06 -8.17
CA LEU A 209 16.27 3.79 -8.62
C LEU A 209 15.39 4.01 -9.86
N GLU A 210 15.85 3.51 -11.01
CA GLU A 210 15.14 3.64 -12.29
C GLU A 210 14.26 2.44 -12.64
N ASP A 211 14.42 1.31 -11.94
CA ASP A 211 13.63 0.11 -12.23
C ASP A 211 12.15 0.33 -11.86
N PRO A 212 11.22 0.20 -12.81
CA PRO A 212 9.79 0.44 -12.56
C PRO A 212 9.14 -0.59 -11.63
N LEU A 213 9.80 -1.71 -11.34
CA LEU A 213 9.33 -2.72 -10.39
C LEU A 213 9.99 -2.62 -9.01
N GLY A 214 10.94 -1.71 -8.83
CA GLY A 214 11.72 -1.58 -7.61
C GLY A 214 12.94 -2.50 -7.62
N MET A 215 13.57 -2.67 -6.46
CA MET A 215 14.78 -3.49 -6.32
C MET A 215 14.78 -4.19 -4.96
N ASP A 216 15.27 -5.43 -4.92
CA ASP A 216 15.55 -6.14 -3.67
C ASP A 216 17.06 -6.24 -3.45
N ARG A 217 17.52 -6.09 -2.20
CA ARG A 217 18.91 -6.36 -1.79
C ARG A 217 18.92 -7.08 -0.45
N THR A 218 19.66 -8.18 -0.36
CA THR A 218 19.86 -8.91 0.89
C THR A 218 21.06 -8.38 1.64
N PHE A 219 20.86 -8.10 2.92
CA PHE A 219 21.89 -7.66 3.86
C PHE A 219 22.16 -8.73 4.90
N THR A 220 23.42 -8.81 5.34
CA THR A 220 23.83 -9.62 6.49
C THR A 220 23.85 -8.73 7.72
N ILE A 221 23.11 -9.13 8.75
CA ILE A 221 22.98 -8.42 10.03
C ILE A 221 23.59 -9.28 11.12
N GLU A 222 24.47 -8.71 11.94
CA GLU A 222 24.94 -9.33 13.17
C GLU A 222 23.80 -9.38 14.19
N ASP A 223 23.51 -10.59 14.66
CA ASP A 223 22.41 -10.85 15.57
C ASP A 223 22.79 -12.04 16.45
N GLU A 224 23.16 -11.76 17.69
CA GLU A 224 23.59 -12.78 18.66
C GLU A 224 22.44 -13.71 19.08
N SER A 225 21.19 -13.34 18.80
CA SER A 225 20.02 -14.15 19.16
C SER A 225 19.84 -15.37 18.23
N VAL A 226 20.44 -15.35 17.04
CA VAL A 226 20.38 -16.44 16.06
C VAL A 226 21.62 -17.33 16.09
N ALA A 227 21.47 -18.58 15.66
CA ALA A 227 22.60 -19.50 15.51
C ALA A 227 23.59 -18.95 14.49
N GLY A 228 24.89 -18.91 14.85
CA GLY A 228 25.94 -18.35 13.99
C GLY A 228 26.13 -16.83 14.10
N GLY A 229 25.34 -16.14 14.92
CA GLY A 229 25.52 -14.71 15.22
C GLY A 229 25.24 -13.75 14.06
N LYS A 230 24.69 -14.26 12.96
CA LYS A 230 24.37 -13.49 11.75
C LYS A 230 23.07 -13.98 11.15
N ARG A 231 22.24 -13.06 10.68
CA ARG A 231 21.02 -13.35 9.91
C ARG A 231 21.00 -12.59 8.60
N LEU A 232 20.32 -13.14 7.61
CA LEU A 232 20.02 -12.45 6.37
C LEU A 232 18.71 -11.67 6.50
N GLN A 233 18.66 -10.50 5.87
CA GLN A 233 17.42 -9.73 5.70
C GLN A 233 17.37 -9.13 4.29
N THR A 234 16.35 -9.49 3.52
CA THR A 234 16.07 -8.83 2.25
C THR A 234 15.29 -7.53 2.45
N TRP A 235 15.88 -6.45 1.95
CA TRP A 235 15.28 -5.13 1.88
C TRP A 235 14.71 -4.88 0.49
N HIS A 236 13.50 -4.33 0.44
CA HIS A 236 12.85 -3.92 -0.79
C HIS A 236 12.86 -2.39 -0.92
N PHE A 237 13.49 -1.91 -1.99
CA PHE A 237 13.49 -0.51 -2.42
C PHE A 237 12.28 -0.29 -3.34
N PRO A 238 11.30 0.54 -2.92
CA PRO A 238 10.07 0.73 -3.67
C PRO A 238 10.33 1.50 -4.96
N SER A 239 9.65 1.06 -6.02
CA SER A 239 9.52 1.82 -7.26
C SER A 239 8.70 3.11 -7.06
N ARG A 240 8.79 4.01 -8.04
CA ARG A 240 7.95 5.21 -8.11
C ARG A 240 6.46 4.89 -8.06
N THR A 241 6.03 3.83 -8.73
CA THR A 241 4.64 3.40 -8.78
C THR A 241 4.16 2.91 -7.41
N GLU A 242 5.00 2.17 -6.68
CA GLU A 242 4.66 1.67 -5.34
C GLU A 242 4.47 2.79 -4.32
N CYS A 243 5.18 3.92 -4.46
CA CYS A 243 4.96 5.09 -3.60
C CYS A 243 3.50 5.55 -3.63
N THR A 244 2.85 5.56 -4.79
CA THR A 244 1.48 6.08 -4.93
C THR A 244 0.40 5.20 -4.29
N VAL A 245 0.72 3.95 -3.93
CA VAL A 245 -0.23 3.07 -3.23
C VAL A 245 -0.56 3.64 -1.85
N CYS A 246 0.48 4.10 -1.13
CA CYS A 246 0.31 4.69 0.20
C CYS A 246 0.19 6.22 0.16
N HIS A 247 0.92 6.89 -0.73
CA HIS A 247 0.91 8.35 -0.90
C HIS A 247 -0.19 8.81 -1.85
N ASN A 248 -1.44 8.48 -1.50
CA ASN A 248 -2.62 8.78 -2.29
C ASN A 248 -3.45 9.93 -1.69
N MET A 249 -4.44 10.41 -2.45
CA MET A 249 -5.31 11.52 -2.06
C MET A 249 -6.09 11.26 -0.76
N ALA A 250 -6.52 10.03 -0.51
CA ALA A 250 -7.30 9.68 0.69
C ALA A 250 -6.47 9.79 1.96
N ALA A 251 -5.18 9.46 1.84
CA ALA A 251 -4.21 9.60 2.92
C ALA A 251 -3.58 11.00 3.00
N LYS A 252 -4.06 11.96 2.18
CA LYS A 252 -3.54 13.33 2.08
C LYS A 252 -2.06 13.37 1.65
N TYR A 253 -1.66 12.38 0.86
CA TYR A 253 -0.32 12.20 0.29
C TYR A 253 0.81 12.02 1.31
N VAL A 254 1.14 12.99 2.15
CA VAL A 254 2.31 12.94 3.05
C VAL A 254 1.95 12.35 4.41
N LEU A 255 2.16 11.04 4.57
CA LEU A 255 1.68 10.23 5.72
C LEU A 255 2.20 10.62 7.11
N GLY A 256 3.25 11.45 7.19
CA GLY A 256 3.89 11.84 8.44
C GLY A 256 3.82 13.33 8.79
N ILE A 257 3.44 14.21 7.84
CA ILE A 257 3.44 15.65 8.06
C ILE A 257 2.00 16.14 8.17
N ASN A 258 1.48 16.07 9.38
CA ASN A 258 0.15 16.55 9.75
C ASN A 258 0.14 16.91 11.24
N THR A 259 -0.90 17.63 11.67
CA THR A 259 -1.06 18.09 13.05
C THR A 259 -0.89 16.96 14.09
N LEU A 260 -1.49 15.78 13.88
CA LEU A 260 -1.43 14.67 14.83
C LEU A 260 -0.01 14.12 15.05
N GLN A 261 0.80 14.08 13.99
CA GLN A 261 2.17 13.56 14.03
C GLN A 261 3.20 14.63 14.40
N MET A 262 2.96 15.88 13.99
CA MET A 262 3.90 16.98 14.13
C MET A 262 3.79 17.69 15.48
N ASN A 263 2.67 17.56 16.20
CA ASN A 263 2.51 18.13 17.54
C ASN A 263 3.29 17.34 18.60
N ARG A 264 4.61 17.51 18.56
CA ARG A 264 5.59 16.95 19.49
C ARG A 264 6.83 17.85 19.53
N ASP A 265 7.68 17.59 20.50
CA ASP A 265 9.00 18.21 20.55
C ASP A 265 9.99 17.48 19.64
N HIS A 266 10.90 18.27 19.06
CA HIS A 266 12.02 17.83 18.25
C HIS A 266 13.29 18.52 18.74
N GLN A 267 14.42 17.83 18.59
CA GLN A 267 15.72 18.34 18.99
C GLN A 267 16.35 19.11 17.82
N TYR A 268 16.42 20.43 17.92
CA TYR A 268 17.06 21.33 16.96
C TYR A 268 18.43 21.77 17.51
N GLY A 269 19.48 21.00 17.20
CA GLY A 269 20.80 21.22 17.79
C GLY A 269 20.74 21.01 19.30
N ASP A 270 21.03 22.06 20.08
CA ASP A 270 20.99 22.02 21.55
C ASP A 270 19.60 22.38 22.14
N VAL A 271 18.63 22.75 21.30
CA VAL A 271 17.30 23.22 21.75
C VAL A 271 16.23 22.19 21.43
N ALA A 272 15.50 21.74 22.45
CA ALA A 272 14.25 21.00 22.25
C ALA A 272 13.07 21.97 22.16
N ALA A 273 12.29 21.89 21.08
CA ALA A 273 11.11 22.74 20.89
C ALA A 273 10.00 22.00 20.16
N ASN A 274 8.75 22.42 20.41
CA ASN A 274 7.60 21.91 19.68
C ASN A 274 7.72 22.29 18.20
N GLN A 275 7.56 21.31 17.31
CA GLN A 275 7.81 21.51 15.87
C GLN A 275 6.81 22.45 15.22
N MET A 276 5.54 22.42 15.63
CA MET A 276 4.51 23.31 15.07
C MET A 276 4.78 24.77 15.46
N GLU A 277 5.16 25.02 16.72
CA GLU A 277 5.58 26.36 17.16
C GLU A 277 6.88 26.80 16.47
N THR A 278 7.80 25.87 16.24
CA THR A 278 9.05 26.14 15.51
C THR A 278 8.73 26.54 14.06
N PHE A 279 7.86 25.81 13.36
CA PHE A 279 7.44 26.13 12.00
C PHE A 279 6.71 27.48 11.94
N ARG A 280 5.89 27.79 12.96
CA ARG A 280 5.27 29.12 13.11
C ARG A 280 6.33 30.20 13.32
N HIS A 281 7.31 29.99 14.19
CA HIS A 281 8.38 30.94 14.47
C HIS A 281 9.25 31.22 13.23
N LEU A 282 9.49 30.20 12.42
CA LEU A 282 10.17 30.30 11.12
C LEU A 282 9.31 30.96 10.02
N GLY A 283 8.03 31.24 10.28
CA GLY A 283 7.13 31.90 9.34
C GLY A 283 6.63 31.00 8.21
N LEU A 284 6.62 29.68 8.42
CA LEU A 284 6.30 28.68 7.38
C LEU A 284 4.81 28.48 7.13
N PHE A 285 3.92 29.03 7.96
CA PHE A 285 2.47 28.93 7.78
C PHE A 285 1.87 30.21 7.17
N ALA A 286 0.90 30.03 6.26
CA ALA A 286 0.21 31.10 5.54
C ALA A 286 -0.60 31.99 6.50
N ASP A 287 -1.40 31.36 7.34
CA ASP A 287 -2.17 31.99 8.41
C ASP A 287 -1.44 31.92 9.75
N GLU A 288 -1.80 32.82 10.68
CA GLU A 288 -1.49 32.57 12.09
C GLU A 288 -2.16 31.25 12.50
N LEU A 289 -1.40 30.30 13.07
CA LEU A 289 -2.01 29.15 13.74
C LEU A 289 -3.17 29.67 14.62
N PRO A 290 -4.34 28.99 14.65
CA PRO A 290 -5.43 29.39 15.53
C PRO A 290 -4.87 29.74 16.91
N LYS A 291 -5.39 30.77 17.60
CA LYS A 291 -4.90 31.28 18.92
C LYS A 291 -4.83 30.24 20.06
N LYS A 292 -5.03 28.97 19.75
CA LYS A 292 -4.69 27.78 20.54
C LYS A 292 -3.17 27.65 20.63
N LYS A 293 -2.68 27.29 21.82
CA LYS A 293 -1.27 26.92 21.99
C LYS A 293 -1.06 25.55 21.36
N ALA A 294 0.17 25.19 20.92
CA ALA A 294 0.46 23.84 20.43
C ALA A 294 -0.06 22.70 21.34
N ILE A 295 -0.06 22.89 22.66
CA ILE A 295 -0.58 21.93 23.64
C ILE A 295 -2.07 21.57 23.45
N ASP A 296 -2.85 22.45 22.82
CA ASP A 296 -4.30 22.31 22.63
C ASP A 296 -4.66 21.55 21.34
N PHE A 297 -3.67 21.25 20.48
CA PHE A 297 -3.89 20.45 19.27
C PHE A 297 -3.85 18.95 19.56
N PRO A 298 -4.65 18.12 18.86
CA PRO A 298 -4.60 16.68 19.04
C PRO A 298 -3.24 16.12 18.58
N LYS A 299 -2.80 15.01 19.20
CA LYS A 299 -1.54 14.36 18.85
C LYS A 299 -1.59 12.85 19.06
N LEU A 300 -0.79 12.13 18.29
CA LEU A 300 -0.46 10.74 18.57
C LEU A 300 0.59 10.66 19.69
N VAL A 301 0.78 9.46 20.23
CA VAL A 301 1.87 9.16 21.16
C VAL A 301 2.91 8.25 20.50
N ASP A 302 4.14 8.30 21.01
CA ASP A 302 5.10 7.26 20.66
C ASP A 302 4.62 5.92 21.25
N TYR A 303 4.24 5.01 20.36
CA TYR A 303 3.71 3.71 20.76
C TYR A 303 4.77 2.81 21.41
N ARG A 304 6.06 3.19 21.34
CA ARG A 304 7.17 2.50 22.03
C ARG A 304 7.39 3.00 23.45
N ASP A 305 6.88 4.19 23.81
CA ASP A 305 6.99 4.75 25.16
C ASP A 305 6.01 4.04 26.12
N ALA A 306 6.54 3.15 26.96
CA ALA A 306 5.75 2.35 27.89
C ALA A 306 5.09 3.15 29.01
N SER A 307 5.46 4.43 29.22
CA SER A 307 4.80 5.30 30.19
C SER A 307 3.44 5.83 29.72
N ARG A 308 3.14 5.69 28.42
CA ARG A 308 1.87 6.13 27.83
C ARG A 308 0.79 5.07 27.98
N ASP A 309 -0.46 5.53 27.99
CA ASP A 309 -1.63 4.67 28.03
C ASP A 309 -1.63 3.63 26.90
N LEU A 310 -2.02 2.39 27.24
CA LEU A 310 -1.96 1.26 26.33
C LEU A 310 -2.87 1.45 25.10
N ASP A 311 -4.08 1.98 25.28
CA ASP A 311 -5.02 2.20 24.19
C ASP A 311 -4.51 3.31 23.26
N LEU A 312 -3.99 4.42 23.81
CA LEU A 312 -3.38 5.48 23.00
C LEU A 312 -2.18 4.98 22.18
N ARG A 313 -1.32 4.14 22.76
CA ARG A 313 -0.17 3.54 22.06
C ARG A 313 -0.64 2.62 20.93
N ALA A 314 -1.58 1.72 21.20
CA ALA A 314 -2.10 0.79 20.19
C ALA A 314 -2.82 1.51 19.05
N ARG A 315 -3.63 2.53 19.37
CA ARG A 315 -4.27 3.39 18.37
C ARG A 315 -3.27 4.16 17.53
N SER A 316 -2.20 4.69 18.15
CA SER A 316 -1.12 5.37 17.43
C SER A 316 -0.36 4.41 16.50
N TYR A 317 -0.13 3.17 16.93
CA TYR A 317 0.44 2.11 16.10
C TYR A 317 -0.44 1.78 14.89
N LEU A 318 -1.74 1.56 15.10
CA LEU A 318 -2.70 1.29 14.02
C LEU A 318 -2.81 2.49 13.06
N HIS A 319 -2.77 3.72 13.58
CA HIS A 319 -2.77 4.92 12.75
C HIS A 319 -1.55 4.95 11.84
N ALA A 320 -0.34 4.83 12.40
CA ALA A 320 0.90 4.94 11.64
C ALA A 320 1.12 3.78 10.65
N ASN A 321 0.67 2.56 10.99
CA ASN A 321 0.99 1.35 10.22
C ASN A 321 -0.16 0.81 9.36
N CYS A 322 -1.41 1.23 9.58
CA CYS A 322 -2.57 0.63 8.93
C CYS A 322 -3.57 1.64 8.35
N SER A 323 -3.74 2.80 8.99
CA SER A 323 -4.85 3.71 8.66
C SER A 323 -4.77 4.35 7.27
N HIS A 324 -3.59 4.45 6.66
CA HIS A 324 -3.44 4.98 5.30
C HIS A 324 -4.24 4.15 4.28
N CYS A 325 -4.27 2.82 4.45
CA CYS A 325 -5.10 1.92 3.64
C CYS A 325 -6.49 1.69 4.24
N HIS A 326 -6.57 1.57 5.56
CA HIS A 326 -7.81 1.30 6.29
C HIS A 326 -8.50 2.59 6.74
N ARG A 327 -8.94 3.36 5.74
CA ARG A 327 -9.76 4.57 5.86
C ARG A 327 -10.66 4.73 4.63
N LYS A 328 -11.65 5.62 4.68
CA LYS A 328 -12.47 5.98 3.51
C LYS A 328 -11.53 6.36 2.35
N TRP A 329 -11.69 5.70 1.20
CA TRP A 329 -10.89 5.87 -0.03
C TRP A 329 -9.42 5.42 0.03
N GLY A 330 -8.96 4.78 1.11
CA GLY A 330 -7.55 4.38 1.28
C GLY A 330 -7.07 3.19 0.43
N GLY A 331 -7.96 2.54 -0.32
CA GLY A 331 -7.63 1.35 -1.13
C GLY A 331 -7.60 0.01 -0.34
N GLY A 332 -7.89 0.03 0.96
CA GLY A 332 -8.08 -1.19 1.75
C GLY A 332 -9.46 -1.82 1.52
N ASN A 333 -9.51 -3.12 1.22
CA ASN A 333 -10.77 -3.87 0.99
C ASN A 333 -11.59 -4.16 2.27
N GLY A 334 -11.24 -3.58 3.42
CA GLY A 334 -11.97 -3.75 4.67
C GLY A 334 -12.88 -2.56 4.93
N GLU A 335 -14.15 -2.81 5.23
CA GLU A 335 -15.15 -1.77 5.57
C GLU A 335 -15.00 -1.33 7.04
N PHE A 336 -13.82 -0.83 7.39
CA PHE A 336 -13.50 -0.38 8.74
C PHE A 336 -12.41 0.69 8.73
N LEU A 337 -12.33 1.46 9.81
CA LEU A 337 -11.41 2.59 9.98
C LEU A 337 -10.39 2.27 11.08
N LEU A 338 -9.11 2.54 10.82
CA LEU A 338 -8.03 2.35 11.80
C LEU A 338 -7.37 3.66 12.23
N LEU A 339 -8.07 4.78 12.08
CA LEU A 339 -7.61 6.08 12.52
C LEU A 339 -7.69 6.20 14.05
N ALA A 340 -6.61 6.62 14.70
CA ALA A 340 -6.58 6.84 16.15
C ALA A 340 -7.70 7.75 16.70
N THR A 341 -8.20 8.65 15.87
CA THR A 341 -9.25 9.65 16.13
C THR A 341 -10.68 9.10 16.02
N VAL A 342 -10.86 7.85 15.61
CA VAL A 342 -12.18 7.20 15.50
C VAL A 342 -12.38 6.30 16.71
N ASP A 343 -13.48 6.45 17.44
CA ASP A 343 -13.74 5.66 18.64
C ASP A 343 -13.93 4.16 18.31
N LEU A 344 -13.59 3.27 19.27
CA LEU A 344 -13.56 1.82 19.03
C LEU A 344 -14.88 1.26 18.45
N PRO A 345 -16.08 1.67 18.92
CA PRO A 345 -17.33 1.21 18.34
C PRO A 345 -17.53 1.67 16.88
N GLU A 346 -17.02 2.85 16.53
CA GLU A 346 -17.13 3.44 15.19
C GLU A 346 -16.09 2.93 14.21
N MET A 347 -14.99 2.35 14.71
CA MET A 347 -13.95 1.75 13.86
C MET A 347 -14.51 0.60 12.99
N GLY A 348 -15.60 -0.05 13.39
CA GLY A 348 -16.22 -1.13 12.59
C GLY A 348 -15.45 -2.46 12.61
N ILE A 349 -14.60 -2.69 13.63
CA ILE A 349 -13.77 -3.91 13.75
C ILE A 349 -14.21 -4.85 14.87
N ALA A 350 -14.80 -4.32 15.95
CA ALA A 350 -15.11 -5.09 17.15
C ALA A 350 -16.28 -6.07 16.92
N ASN A 351 -16.04 -7.36 17.17
CA ASN A 351 -17.01 -8.45 17.02
C ASN A 351 -17.56 -8.64 15.59
N VAL A 352 -16.93 -8.01 14.59
CA VAL A 352 -17.31 -8.09 13.18
C VAL A 352 -16.74 -9.36 12.54
N LYS A 353 -17.57 -10.08 11.78
CA LYS A 353 -17.11 -11.25 11.03
C LYS A 353 -16.25 -10.76 9.85
N PRO A 354 -15.04 -11.32 9.64
CA PRO A 354 -14.21 -10.92 8.50
C PRO A 354 -14.90 -11.26 7.17
N SER A 355 -14.99 -10.27 6.28
CA SER A 355 -15.52 -10.44 4.92
C SER A 355 -14.64 -11.35 4.06
N HIS A 356 -13.34 -11.39 4.35
CA HIS A 356 -12.36 -12.23 3.67
C HIS A 356 -11.39 -12.85 4.67
N GLY A 357 -11.02 -14.12 4.45
CA GLY A 357 -9.97 -14.78 5.23
C GLY A 357 -10.41 -15.09 6.66
N GLY A 358 -11.27 -16.10 6.83
CA GLY A 358 -11.52 -16.69 8.14
C GLY A 358 -10.34 -17.51 8.67
N PHE A 359 -9.37 -17.83 7.81
CA PHE A 359 -8.12 -18.56 8.11
C PHE A 359 -8.30 -19.79 9.01
N SER A 360 -9.40 -20.52 8.83
CA SER A 360 -9.77 -21.67 9.67
C SER A 360 -9.79 -21.37 11.17
N MET A 361 -10.01 -20.10 11.55
CA MET A 361 -10.09 -19.62 12.92
C MET A 361 -11.53 -19.80 13.43
N PRO A 362 -11.80 -20.74 14.35
CA PRO A 362 -13.15 -21.00 14.83
C PRO A 362 -13.70 -19.78 15.58
N GLY A 363 -14.82 -19.23 15.12
CA GLY A 363 -15.44 -18.05 15.71
C GLY A 363 -14.64 -16.75 15.54
N GLY A 364 -13.62 -16.74 14.68
CA GLY A 364 -12.76 -15.57 14.49
C GLY A 364 -13.52 -14.32 14.05
N LYS A 365 -13.19 -13.19 14.67
CA LYS A 365 -13.67 -11.84 14.32
C LYS A 365 -12.51 -10.99 13.83
N ILE A 366 -12.78 -9.86 13.18
CA ILE A 366 -11.72 -8.89 12.84
C ILE A 366 -10.96 -8.52 14.12
N LEU A 367 -11.69 -8.11 15.14
CA LEU A 367 -11.22 -7.90 16.50
C LEU A 367 -12.21 -8.55 17.48
N THR A 368 -11.74 -9.39 18.38
CA THR A 368 -12.52 -9.93 19.52
C THR A 368 -12.00 -9.27 20.79
N PRO A 369 -12.72 -8.29 21.38
CA PRO A 369 -12.30 -7.65 22.62
C PRO A 369 -12.04 -8.67 23.74
N GLY A 370 -10.86 -8.59 24.37
CA GLY A 370 -10.41 -9.50 25.43
C GLY A 370 -9.82 -10.83 24.92
N ASP A 371 -9.79 -11.10 23.62
CA ASP A 371 -9.28 -12.36 23.06
C ASP A 371 -8.42 -12.14 21.78
N PRO A 372 -7.10 -11.99 21.95
CA PRO A 372 -6.16 -11.89 20.83
C PRO A 372 -6.20 -13.12 19.91
N PHE A 373 -6.47 -14.31 20.45
CA PHE A 373 -6.34 -15.57 19.72
C PHE A 373 -7.56 -15.90 18.84
N ARG A 374 -8.66 -15.16 19.01
CA ARG A 374 -9.82 -15.12 18.10
C ARG A 374 -9.88 -13.83 17.28
N SER A 375 -8.81 -13.04 17.26
CA SER A 375 -8.73 -11.78 16.51
C SER A 375 -7.92 -11.95 15.23
N VAL A 376 -8.59 -11.87 14.09
CA VAL A 376 -7.96 -11.98 12.77
C VAL A 376 -6.96 -10.85 12.52
N LEU A 377 -7.19 -9.65 13.07
CA LEU A 377 -6.21 -8.55 13.02
C LEU A 377 -4.86 -8.99 13.58
N PHE A 378 -4.85 -9.64 14.75
CA PHE A 378 -3.62 -10.12 15.40
C PHE A 378 -2.95 -11.23 14.57
N TYR A 379 -3.72 -12.21 14.10
CA TYR A 379 -3.23 -13.28 13.25
C TYR A 379 -2.55 -12.75 11.96
N ARG A 380 -3.16 -11.77 11.30
CA ARG A 380 -2.62 -11.22 10.04
C ARG A 380 -1.34 -10.42 10.26
N ALA A 381 -1.21 -9.74 11.40
CA ALA A 381 0.02 -9.05 11.80
C ALA A 381 1.14 -10.03 12.22
N ALA A 382 0.78 -11.22 12.72
CA ALA A 382 1.72 -12.20 13.26
C ALA A 382 2.41 -13.09 12.21
N LYS A 383 1.90 -13.14 10.97
CA LYS A 383 2.33 -14.12 9.95
C LYS A 383 3.08 -13.50 8.77
N LEU A 384 3.84 -14.34 8.07
CA LEU A 384 4.35 -14.07 6.71
C LEU A 384 3.45 -14.74 5.67
N GLY A 385 3.60 -14.49 4.37
CA GLY A 385 2.82 -15.16 3.31
C GLY A 385 1.35 -14.72 3.19
N PRO A 386 0.53 -15.42 2.37
CA PRO A 386 -0.74 -14.90 1.89
C PRO A 386 -1.70 -14.47 3.00
N GLY A 387 -2.29 -13.28 2.84
CA GLY A 387 -3.20 -12.71 3.83
C GLY A 387 -2.53 -12.00 5.00
N ARG A 388 -1.20 -11.90 5.05
CA ARG A 388 -0.47 -11.09 6.04
C ARG A 388 -0.87 -9.61 5.98
N MET A 389 -0.57 -8.88 7.05
CA MET A 389 -0.63 -7.42 7.12
C MET A 389 0.60 -6.86 7.84
N PRO A 390 1.16 -5.71 7.39
CA PRO A 390 0.85 -5.04 6.13
C PRO A 390 1.28 -5.91 4.92
N ARG A 391 0.64 -5.70 3.76
CA ARG A 391 0.96 -6.44 2.52
C ARG A 391 2.17 -5.87 1.77
N MET A 392 2.53 -4.63 2.06
CA MET A 392 3.63 -3.91 1.43
C MET A 392 4.39 -3.07 2.43
N GLY A 393 5.58 -2.59 2.04
CA GLY A 393 6.43 -1.77 2.90
C GLY A 393 7.11 -2.52 4.06
N SER A 394 6.84 -3.81 4.23
CA SER A 394 7.48 -4.66 5.24
C SER A 394 7.55 -6.13 4.80
N SER A 395 8.69 -6.77 5.02
CA SER A 395 8.92 -8.21 4.88
C SER A 395 9.07 -8.90 6.25
N VAL A 396 9.31 -8.16 7.33
CA VAL A 396 9.60 -8.64 8.69
C VAL A 396 8.43 -8.36 9.65
N VAL A 397 8.12 -9.30 10.54
CA VAL A 397 7.10 -9.10 11.58
C VAL A 397 7.61 -8.08 12.62
N ASP A 398 6.84 -7.02 12.90
CA ASP A 398 7.12 -6.10 14.00
C ASP A 398 6.83 -6.78 15.34
N GLU A 399 7.85 -7.32 16.01
CA GLU A 399 7.65 -8.08 17.25
C GLU A 399 7.11 -7.20 18.38
N ALA A 400 7.61 -5.97 18.50
CA ALA A 400 7.19 -5.02 19.54
C ALA A 400 5.78 -4.50 19.26
N GLY A 401 5.47 -4.20 18.00
CA GLY A 401 4.13 -3.84 17.54
C GLY A 401 3.14 -4.99 17.73
N LEU A 402 3.55 -6.23 17.47
CA LEU A 402 2.72 -7.40 17.69
C LEU A 402 2.40 -7.61 19.17
N LYS A 403 3.41 -7.45 20.05
CA LYS A 403 3.19 -7.49 21.50
C LYS A 403 2.22 -6.39 21.97
N LEU A 404 2.38 -5.18 21.45
CA LEU A 404 1.47 -4.07 21.76
C LEU A 404 0.02 -4.39 21.34
N LEU A 405 -0.18 -4.94 20.14
CA LEU A 405 -1.51 -5.37 19.69
C LEU A 405 -2.06 -6.49 20.56
N HIS A 406 -1.26 -7.50 20.91
CA HIS A 406 -1.67 -8.56 21.82
C HIS A 406 -2.19 -7.98 23.15
N ASP A 407 -1.37 -7.17 23.80
CA ASP A 407 -1.67 -6.62 25.13
C ASP A 407 -2.90 -5.71 25.09
N TRP A 408 -3.00 -4.88 24.04
CA TRP A 408 -4.17 -4.02 23.83
C TRP A 408 -5.45 -4.85 23.71
N ILE A 409 -5.48 -5.83 22.79
CA ILE A 409 -6.67 -6.65 22.56
C ILE A 409 -7.07 -7.41 23.84
N ALA A 410 -6.10 -7.97 24.56
CA ALA A 410 -6.33 -8.71 25.79
C ALA A 410 -6.94 -7.84 26.92
N ASN A 411 -6.66 -6.52 26.91
CA ASN A 411 -7.15 -5.58 27.91
C ASN A 411 -8.41 -4.80 27.48
N LEU A 412 -8.93 -5.02 26.27
CA LEU A 412 -10.17 -4.38 25.84
C LEU A 412 -11.37 -4.84 26.69
N PRO A 413 -12.30 -3.94 27.05
CA PRO A 413 -13.55 -4.31 27.74
C PRO A 413 -14.36 -5.33 26.92
N THR A 414 -14.96 -6.31 27.60
CA THR A 414 -15.80 -7.32 26.96
C THR A 414 -16.92 -7.79 27.89
N ASP A 415 -18.14 -7.84 27.36
CA ASP A 415 -19.33 -8.37 28.07
C ASP A 415 -19.34 -9.90 28.08
N THR A 416 -18.58 -10.52 27.18
CA THR A 416 -18.46 -11.98 27.05
C THR A 416 -16.99 -12.39 27.19
N ARG A 417 -16.54 -12.65 28.42
CA ARG A 417 -15.28 -13.36 28.64
C ARG A 417 -15.48 -14.83 28.25
N VAL A 418 -15.17 -15.15 27.01
CA VAL A 418 -14.96 -16.55 26.63
C VAL A 418 -13.74 -17.03 27.41
N ALA A 419 -13.76 -18.26 27.92
CA ALA A 419 -12.56 -18.86 28.51
C ALA A 419 -11.40 -18.67 27.51
N PRO A 420 -10.21 -18.25 27.98
CA PRO A 420 -9.06 -18.14 27.10
C PRO A 420 -8.93 -19.48 26.39
N VAL A 421 -8.64 -19.44 25.10
CA VAL A 421 -8.20 -20.68 24.46
C VAL A 421 -6.94 -21.08 25.23
N THR A 422 -7.02 -22.13 26.04
CA THR A 422 -5.91 -22.63 26.84
C THR A 422 -5.64 -24.05 26.40
N SER A 423 -4.55 -24.26 25.67
CA SER A 423 -3.97 -25.59 25.60
C SER A 423 -2.90 -25.71 26.67
N ARG A 424 -3.24 -26.30 27.83
CA ARG A 424 -2.23 -26.86 28.76
C ARG A 424 -1.65 -28.18 28.24
N ASN A 425 -1.92 -28.55 26.98
CA ASN A 425 -1.39 -29.76 26.37
C ASN A 425 0.08 -29.53 25.99
N ASP A 426 0.97 -30.37 26.50
CA ASP A 426 2.39 -30.38 26.15
C ASP A 426 2.61 -30.91 24.72
N ASN A 427 1.61 -31.59 24.12
CA ASN A 427 1.69 -32.07 22.76
C ASN A 427 1.58 -30.93 21.73
N VAL A 428 2.64 -30.76 20.94
CA VAL A 428 2.75 -29.73 19.89
C VAL A 428 1.68 -29.88 18.80
N ASP A 429 1.37 -31.07 18.31
CA ASP A 429 0.38 -31.28 17.25
C ASP A 429 -1.03 -30.82 17.68
N ALA A 430 -1.41 -31.08 18.93
CA ALA A 430 -2.67 -30.60 19.48
C ALA A 430 -2.72 -29.06 19.54
N ARG A 431 -1.57 -28.43 19.81
CA ARG A 431 -1.42 -26.97 19.78
C ARG A 431 -1.39 -26.40 18.36
N LEU A 432 -1.15 -27.22 17.33
CA LEU A 432 -1.18 -26.81 15.92
C LEU A 432 -2.51 -27.12 15.22
N ALA A 433 -3.41 -27.86 15.88
CA ALA A 433 -4.67 -28.33 15.29
C ALA A 433 -5.64 -27.22 14.85
N THR A 434 -5.55 -26.02 15.43
CA THR A 434 -6.35 -24.85 15.02
C THR A 434 -5.51 -23.58 14.97
N THR A 435 -5.93 -22.61 14.16
CA THR A 435 -5.26 -21.31 14.04
C THR A 435 -5.14 -20.59 15.37
N SER A 436 -6.18 -20.63 16.21
CA SER A 436 -6.17 -20.00 17.53
C SER A 436 -5.16 -20.66 18.48
N ASN A 437 -5.05 -22.00 18.47
CA ASN A 437 -4.06 -22.72 19.27
C ASN A 437 -2.64 -22.45 18.80
N ALA A 438 -2.43 -22.46 17.47
CA ALA A 438 -1.13 -22.19 16.88
C ALA A 438 -0.67 -20.76 17.19
N LEU A 439 -1.59 -19.79 17.21
CA LEU A 439 -1.28 -18.41 17.54
C LEU A 439 -0.85 -18.24 19.01
N GLN A 440 -1.44 -18.99 19.95
CA GLN A 440 -0.93 -19.04 21.33
C GLN A 440 0.43 -19.69 21.44
N LEU A 441 0.66 -20.78 20.69
CA LEU A 441 1.97 -21.44 20.67
C LEU A 441 3.05 -20.50 20.11
N MET A 442 2.75 -19.78 19.03
CA MET A 442 3.59 -18.72 18.49
C MET A 442 3.90 -17.66 19.55
N GLN A 443 2.89 -17.18 20.29
CA GLN A 443 3.08 -16.22 21.38
C GLN A 443 3.96 -16.81 22.50
N THR A 444 3.76 -18.08 22.87
CA THR A 444 4.61 -18.77 23.88
C THR A 444 6.08 -18.80 23.46
N LEU A 445 6.36 -19.04 22.17
CA LEU A 445 7.72 -19.01 21.64
C LEU A 445 8.31 -17.59 21.65
N ALA A 446 7.49 -16.57 21.37
CA ALA A 446 7.90 -15.17 21.40
C ALA A 446 8.22 -14.69 22.83
N ASP A 447 7.46 -15.15 23.83
CA ASP A 447 7.66 -14.78 25.24
C ASP A 447 8.83 -15.53 25.90
N ALA A 448 9.28 -16.64 25.31
CA ALA A 448 10.38 -17.47 25.80
C ALA A 448 11.50 -17.65 24.75
N PRO A 449 12.17 -16.57 24.29
CA PRO A 449 13.13 -16.63 23.19
C PRO A 449 14.38 -17.47 23.50
N SER A 450 14.69 -17.69 24.78
CA SER A 450 15.79 -18.55 25.25
C SER A 450 15.48 -20.05 25.17
N ASN A 451 14.23 -20.45 25.04
CA ASN A 451 13.82 -21.86 24.99
C ASN A 451 13.98 -22.44 23.58
N ARG A 452 15.23 -22.68 23.17
CA ARG A 452 15.57 -23.22 21.85
C ARG A 452 15.01 -24.62 21.62
N SER A 453 15.02 -25.48 22.65
CA SER A 453 14.48 -26.84 22.55
C SER A 453 13.01 -26.86 22.14
N LEU A 454 12.17 -26.02 22.75
CA LEU A 454 10.76 -25.92 22.39
C LEU A 454 10.59 -25.34 20.98
N ARG A 455 11.40 -24.34 20.61
CA ARG A 455 11.36 -23.76 19.25
C ARG A 455 11.66 -24.81 18.20
N ASP A 456 12.72 -25.58 18.38
CA ASP A 456 13.17 -26.60 17.41
C ASP A 456 12.13 -27.72 17.29
N GLU A 457 11.55 -28.17 18.42
CA GLU A 457 10.45 -29.13 18.45
C GLU A 457 9.23 -28.63 17.66
N VAL A 458 8.81 -27.38 17.92
CA VAL A 458 7.66 -26.79 17.21
C VAL A 458 7.93 -26.67 15.72
N LEU A 459 9.11 -26.19 15.32
CA LEU A 459 9.47 -26.02 13.91
C LEU A 459 9.50 -27.35 13.16
N ALA A 460 9.92 -28.45 13.81
CA ALA A 460 9.89 -29.78 13.21
C ALA A 460 8.45 -30.23 12.86
N HIS A 461 7.50 -30.03 13.77
CA HIS A 461 6.08 -30.39 13.57
C HIS A 461 5.35 -29.45 12.59
N VAL A 462 5.71 -28.16 12.60
CA VAL A 462 5.06 -27.13 11.78
C VAL A 462 5.24 -27.37 10.27
N SER A 463 6.34 -28.00 9.86
CA SER A 463 6.64 -28.28 8.45
C SER A 463 5.53 -29.07 7.72
N GLN A 464 4.79 -29.91 8.45
CA GLN A 464 3.72 -30.77 7.93
C GLN A 464 2.33 -30.11 8.02
N GLN A 465 2.23 -28.94 8.63
CA GLN A 465 0.96 -28.26 8.85
C GLN A 465 0.46 -27.50 7.62
N PRO A 466 -0.85 -27.21 7.52
CA PRO A 466 -1.39 -26.34 6.49
C PRO A 466 -0.70 -24.96 6.46
N ALA A 467 -0.64 -24.33 5.28
CA ALA A 467 0.07 -23.06 5.07
C ALA A 467 -0.32 -21.97 6.09
N HIS A 468 -1.61 -21.82 6.40
CA HIS A 468 -2.10 -20.80 7.34
C HIS A 468 -1.58 -20.97 8.78
N ILE A 469 -1.15 -22.18 9.18
CA ILE A 469 -0.47 -22.46 10.45
C ILE A 469 1.03 -22.30 10.28
N ARG A 470 1.61 -22.93 9.25
CA ARG A 470 3.06 -22.91 8.98
C ARG A 470 3.62 -21.50 8.91
N GLU A 471 2.90 -20.61 8.27
CA GLU A 471 3.29 -19.23 8.03
C GLU A 471 3.33 -18.33 9.28
N LEU A 472 2.72 -18.74 10.39
CA LEU A 472 2.87 -18.06 11.69
C LEU A 472 4.28 -18.24 12.27
N PHE A 473 4.93 -19.35 11.96
CA PHE A 473 6.22 -19.72 12.56
C PHE A 473 7.41 -19.41 11.64
N GLU A 474 7.19 -19.01 10.40
CA GLU A 474 8.28 -18.66 9.48
C GLU A 474 9.18 -17.53 10.00
N ARG A 475 8.67 -16.65 10.86
CA ARG A 475 9.49 -15.62 11.53
C ARG A 475 10.61 -16.19 12.40
N PHE A 476 10.46 -17.43 12.89
CA PHE A 476 11.48 -18.11 13.69
C PHE A 476 12.47 -18.91 12.85
N LEU A 477 12.26 -18.98 11.53
CA LEU A 477 13.20 -19.59 10.59
C LEU A 477 14.17 -18.54 10.05
N PRO A 478 15.43 -18.90 9.78
CA PRO A 478 16.33 -18.12 8.94
C PRO A 478 15.69 -17.79 7.58
N GLU A 479 15.97 -16.62 7.01
CA GLU A 479 15.30 -16.17 5.78
C GLU A 479 15.56 -17.09 4.58
N GLU A 480 16.76 -17.68 4.53
CA GLU A 480 17.19 -18.71 3.59
C GLU A 480 16.27 -19.95 3.59
N GLU A 481 15.75 -20.34 4.76
CA GLU A 481 14.89 -21.51 4.95
C GLU A 481 13.40 -21.21 4.75
N ARG A 482 13.03 -19.92 4.74
CA ARG A 482 11.63 -19.51 4.50
C ARG A 482 11.21 -19.80 3.06
N THR A 483 9.89 -19.95 2.88
CA THR A 483 9.27 -20.07 1.57
C THR A 483 9.70 -18.90 0.65
N LYS A 484 10.33 -19.22 -0.48
CA LYS A 484 10.79 -18.24 -1.48
C LYS A 484 9.62 -17.71 -2.33
N ARG A 485 9.01 -16.65 -1.83
CA ARG A 485 7.90 -15.94 -2.46
C ARG A 485 8.42 -14.90 -3.45
N LEU A 486 7.54 -14.46 -4.35
CA LEU A 486 7.86 -13.50 -5.40
C LEU A 486 8.25 -12.11 -4.87
N GLY A 487 7.74 -11.71 -3.69
CA GLY A 487 8.02 -10.38 -3.17
C GLY A 487 7.30 -9.29 -3.98
N SER A 488 7.79 -8.05 -3.90
CA SER A 488 7.24 -6.92 -4.65
C SER A 488 7.75 -6.88 -6.10
N VAL A 489 8.95 -7.39 -6.36
CA VAL A 489 9.57 -7.37 -7.70
C VAL A 489 9.16 -8.61 -8.50
N ILE A 490 8.01 -8.54 -9.17
CA ILE A 490 7.46 -9.70 -9.92
C ILE A 490 7.79 -9.61 -11.42
N ARG A 491 8.74 -10.42 -11.87
CA ARG A 491 9.16 -10.49 -13.28
C ARG A 491 8.31 -11.49 -14.08
N ALA A 492 7.43 -10.97 -14.93
CA ALA A 492 6.45 -11.77 -15.67
C ALA A 492 7.09 -12.75 -16.67
N ASP A 493 8.15 -12.32 -17.35
CA ASP A 493 8.96 -13.14 -18.27
C ASP A 493 9.54 -14.37 -17.57
N THR A 494 10.07 -14.19 -16.36
CA THR A 494 10.60 -15.28 -15.54
C THR A 494 9.52 -16.32 -15.23
N ILE A 495 8.32 -15.87 -14.84
CA ILE A 495 7.19 -16.75 -14.53
C ILE A 495 6.69 -17.49 -15.78
N LEU A 496 6.57 -16.79 -16.90
CA LEU A 496 6.05 -17.34 -18.15
C LEU A 496 6.99 -18.38 -18.76
N ALA A 497 8.30 -18.26 -18.52
CA ALA A 497 9.31 -19.21 -18.96
C ALA A 497 9.39 -20.50 -18.10
N MET A 498 8.75 -20.53 -16.93
CA MET A 498 8.79 -21.72 -16.07
C MET A 498 7.90 -22.85 -16.61
N ASP A 499 8.35 -24.09 -16.41
CA ASP A 499 7.50 -25.26 -16.50
C ASP A 499 6.29 -25.12 -15.56
N ALA A 500 5.11 -25.51 -16.02
CA ALA A 500 3.85 -25.29 -15.32
C ALA A 500 2.92 -26.50 -15.40
N ASP A 501 2.15 -26.71 -14.33
CA ASP A 501 1.23 -27.82 -14.14
C ASP A 501 -0.14 -27.29 -13.72
N ALA A 502 -1.14 -27.57 -14.54
CA ALA A 502 -2.49 -27.07 -14.34
C ALA A 502 -3.22 -27.71 -13.15
N GLU A 503 -2.91 -28.95 -12.75
CA GLU A 503 -3.54 -29.57 -11.58
C GLU A 503 -3.02 -28.95 -10.28
N ARG A 504 -1.72 -28.64 -10.22
CA ARG A 504 -1.19 -27.82 -9.11
C ARG A 504 -1.77 -26.40 -9.14
N GLY A 505 -1.93 -25.81 -10.31
CA GLY A 505 -2.55 -24.49 -10.47
C GLY A 505 -4.00 -24.43 -9.99
N LYS A 506 -4.77 -25.49 -10.24
CA LYS A 506 -6.12 -25.68 -9.72
C LYS A 506 -6.11 -25.66 -8.18
N ALA A 507 -5.17 -26.34 -7.56
CA ALA A 507 -5.02 -26.28 -6.10
C ALA A 507 -4.68 -24.87 -5.60
N VAL A 508 -3.85 -24.10 -6.34
CA VAL A 508 -3.58 -22.70 -5.99
C VAL A 508 -4.85 -21.85 -6.02
N PHE A 509 -5.70 -22.04 -7.04
CA PHE A 509 -6.96 -21.30 -7.17
C PHE A 509 -7.99 -21.64 -6.09
N PHE A 510 -8.15 -22.93 -5.75
CA PHE A 510 -9.24 -23.39 -4.89
C PHE A 510 -8.84 -23.62 -3.42
N LYS A 511 -7.56 -23.88 -3.11
CA LYS A 511 -7.13 -24.37 -1.79
C LYS A 511 -6.15 -23.44 -1.06
N THR A 512 -5.51 -22.50 -1.75
CA THR A 512 -4.56 -21.59 -1.10
C THR A 512 -5.29 -20.58 -0.23
N SER A 513 -5.32 -20.87 1.07
CA SER A 513 -5.83 -19.94 2.08
C SER A 513 -5.04 -18.62 2.01
N GLY A 514 -5.72 -17.49 1.83
CA GLY A 514 -5.12 -16.16 1.71
C GLY A 514 -4.98 -15.63 0.28
N VAL A 515 -5.02 -16.50 -0.74
CA VAL A 515 -5.14 -16.09 -2.15
C VAL A 515 -6.61 -16.20 -2.55
N GLN A 516 -7.23 -15.03 -2.75
CA GLN A 516 -8.68 -14.85 -2.67
C GLN A 516 -9.39 -15.01 -4.01
N CYS A 517 -8.80 -15.70 -4.98
CA CYS A 517 -9.36 -15.80 -6.33
C CYS A 517 -10.82 -16.31 -6.29
N LEU A 518 -11.09 -17.37 -5.54
CA LEU A 518 -12.43 -17.97 -5.40
C LEU A 518 -13.44 -17.09 -4.65
N ASN A 519 -12.97 -16.17 -3.81
CA ASN A 519 -13.85 -15.27 -3.06
C ASN A 519 -14.50 -14.22 -3.98
N CYS A 520 -13.86 -13.92 -5.11
CA CYS A 520 -14.35 -12.94 -6.07
C CYS A 520 -14.72 -13.55 -7.43
N HIS A 521 -14.09 -14.65 -7.82
CA HIS A 521 -14.27 -15.26 -9.14
C HIS A 521 -14.89 -16.65 -9.05
N ARG A 522 -15.62 -16.99 -10.11
CA ARG A 522 -16.24 -18.30 -10.31
C ARG A 522 -15.54 -19.07 -11.43
N ILE A 523 -15.40 -20.38 -11.25
CA ILE A 523 -15.09 -21.35 -12.31
C ILE A 523 -16.12 -22.49 -12.21
N GLY A 524 -16.89 -22.71 -13.27
CA GLY A 524 -18.02 -23.62 -13.29
C GLY A 524 -19.07 -23.20 -12.24
N LYS A 525 -19.34 -24.08 -11.28
CA LYS A 525 -20.27 -23.83 -10.16
C LYS A 525 -19.56 -23.42 -8.86
N LEU A 526 -18.23 -23.33 -8.86
CA LEU A 526 -17.43 -23.08 -7.67
C LEU A 526 -16.97 -21.62 -7.63
N GLY A 527 -17.17 -20.96 -6.48
CA GLY A 527 -16.78 -19.58 -6.24
C GLY A 527 -17.97 -18.63 -6.22
N ILE A 528 -17.66 -17.33 -6.23
CA ILE A 528 -18.65 -16.25 -6.18
C ILE A 528 -18.46 -15.37 -7.42
N GLU A 529 -19.55 -14.77 -7.89
CA GLU A 529 -19.54 -13.86 -9.04
C GLU A 529 -19.52 -12.40 -8.55
N ILE A 530 -18.38 -11.96 -8.01
CA ILE A 530 -18.10 -10.54 -7.75
C ILE A 530 -17.33 -9.98 -8.94
N GLY A 531 -16.18 -10.57 -9.26
CA GLY A 531 -15.43 -10.35 -10.48
C GLY A 531 -15.91 -11.22 -11.66
N PRO A 532 -15.22 -11.11 -12.80
CA PRO A 532 -15.51 -11.93 -13.99
C PRO A 532 -15.54 -13.44 -13.73
N ASP A 533 -16.47 -14.13 -14.39
CA ASP A 533 -16.43 -15.59 -14.50
C ASP A 533 -15.20 -16.03 -15.29
N LEU A 534 -14.38 -16.89 -14.69
CA LEU A 534 -13.10 -17.33 -15.26
C LEU A 534 -13.19 -18.67 -16.00
N SER A 535 -14.38 -19.28 -16.10
CA SER A 535 -14.59 -20.59 -16.75
C SER A 535 -14.17 -20.64 -18.23
N GLN A 536 -14.11 -19.47 -18.88
CA GLN A 536 -13.74 -19.33 -20.29
C GLN A 536 -12.55 -18.37 -20.48
N ILE A 537 -11.81 -18.04 -19.42
CA ILE A 537 -10.76 -17.01 -19.51
C ILE A 537 -9.66 -17.39 -20.51
N GLY A 538 -9.33 -18.68 -20.63
CA GLY A 538 -8.35 -19.22 -21.57
C GLY A 538 -8.81 -19.28 -23.03
N LYS A 539 -10.10 -19.02 -23.32
CA LYS A 539 -10.59 -18.73 -24.68
C LYS A 539 -10.32 -17.26 -25.06
N LYS A 540 -10.39 -16.36 -24.07
CA LYS A 540 -10.29 -14.91 -24.27
C LYS A 540 -8.85 -14.41 -24.28
N TYR A 541 -8.01 -14.95 -23.41
CA TYR A 541 -6.66 -14.46 -23.18
C TYR A 541 -5.65 -15.60 -23.15
N ASP A 542 -4.44 -15.31 -23.64
CA ASP A 542 -3.29 -16.20 -23.48
C ASP A 542 -2.66 -16.07 -22.07
N ARG A 543 -1.61 -16.86 -21.81
CA ARG A 543 -0.93 -16.89 -20.51
C ARG A 543 -0.36 -15.52 -20.13
N ALA A 544 0.21 -14.79 -21.08
CA ALA A 544 0.84 -13.51 -20.83
C ALA A 544 -0.20 -12.46 -20.44
N LYS A 545 -1.31 -12.39 -21.16
CA LYS A 545 -2.39 -11.44 -20.87
C LYS A 545 -3.15 -11.79 -19.58
N ILE A 546 -3.32 -13.08 -19.25
CA ILE A 546 -3.88 -13.47 -17.95
C ILE A 546 -2.96 -13.00 -16.81
N LEU A 547 -1.65 -13.22 -16.92
CA LEU A 547 -0.70 -12.80 -15.90
C LEU A 547 -0.66 -11.27 -15.76
N GLU A 548 -0.64 -10.54 -16.88
CA GLU A 548 -0.70 -9.07 -16.88
C GLU A 548 -1.92 -8.54 -16.12
N ASN A 549 -3.11 -9.08 -16.40
CA ASN A 549 -4.34 -8.64 -15.74
C ASN A 549 -4.34 -8.88 -14.22
N ILE A 550 -3.59 -9.89 -13.73
CA ILE A 550 -3.46 -10.16 -12.29
C ILE A 550 -2.38 -9.27 -11.66
N LEU A 551 -1.30 -8.99 -12.38
CA LEU A 551 -0.22 -8.11 -11.90
C LEU A 551 -0.64 -6.64 -11.88
N LEU A 552 -1.48 -6.23 -12.83
CA LEU A 552 -1.93 -4.85 -13.03
C LEU A 552 -3.47 -4.79 -13.06
N PRO A 553 -4.16 -5.12 -11.94
CA PRO A 553 -5.61 -5.30 -11.93
C PRO A 553 -6.40 -4.02 -12.23
N SER A 554 -5.79 -2.85 -12.00
CA SER A 554 -6.39 -1.55 -12.27
C SER A 554 -6.06 -0.98 -13.66
N LYS A 555 -5.23 -1.68 -14.46
CA LYS A 555 -4.84 -1.21 -15.81
C LYS A 555 -6.01 -1.19 -16.79
N GLU A 556 -6.90 -2.18 -16.71
CA GLU A 556 -8.06 -2.30 -17.59
C GLU A 556 -9.25 -2.86 -16.80
N ILE A 557 -10.18 -1.97 -16.41
CA ILE A 557 -11.37 -2.33 -15.64
C ILE A 557 -12.62 -2.14 -16.52
N ASP A 558 -13.28 -3.25 -16.84
CA ASP A 558 -14.60 -3.24 -17.50
C ASP A 558 -15.60 -2.44 -16.66
N LEU A 559 -16.41 -1.60 -17.32
CA LEU A 559 -17.36 -0.68 -16.68
C LEU A 559 -18.24 -1.35 -15.63
N LYS A 560 -18.69 -2.60 -15.85
CA LYS A 560 -19.54 -3.32 -14.89
C LYS A 560 -18.83 -3.79 -13.62
N TYR A 561 -17.50 -3.80 -13.61
CA TYR A 561 -16.67 -4.18 -12.46
C TYR A 561 -15.99 -2.98 -11.80
N ARG A 562 -16.28 -1.75 -12.25
CA ARG A 562 -15.83 -0.54 -11.55
C ARG A 562 -16.55 -0.43 -10.21
N VAL A 563 -15.79 -0.12 -9.16
CA VAL A 563 -16.35 0.09 -7.83
C VAL A 563 -17.03 1.46 -7.79
N HIS A 564 -18.27 1.47 -7.32
CA HIS A 564 -19.03 2.66 -7.05
C HIS A 564 -19.16 2.89 -5.56
N LEU A 565 -19.19 4.15 -5.23
CA LEU A 565 -19.28 4.67 -3.89
C LEU A 565 -20.54 5.49 -3.82
N VAL A 566 -21.35 5.25 -2.79
CA VAL A 566 -22.58 6.00 -2.55
C VAL A 566 -22.51 6.52 -1.13
N GLN A 567 -22.50 7.84 -1.00
CA GLN A 567 -22.62 8.54 0.26
C GLN A 567 -24.08 8.86 0.50
N THR A 568 -24.56 8.60 1.72
CA THR A 568 -25.89 8.98 2.16
C THR A 568 -25.87 10.26 2.99
N ILE A 569 -27.01 10.94 3.07
CA ILE A 569 -27.20 12.20 3.80
C ILE A 569 -26.92 12.04 5.31
N ASP A 570 -27.09 10.83 5.85
CA ASP A 570 -26.73 10.48 7.23
C ASP A 570 -25.22 10.21 7.45
N GLY A 571 -24.39 10.45 6.42
CA GLY A 571 -22.94 10.33 6.45
C GLY A 571 -22.41 8.91 6.25
N ARG A 572 -23.27 7.91 6.01
CA ARG A 572 -22.80 6.54 5.69
C ARG A 572 -22.28 6.47 4.28
N VAL A 573 -21.37 5.53 4.07
CA VAL A 573 -20.71 5.31 2.79
C VAL A 573 -20.80 3.84 2.45
N TYR A 574 -21.37 3.56 1.30
CA TYR A 574 -21.46 2.22 0.74
C TYR A 574 -20.50 2.10 -0.43
N SER A 575 -19.82 0.96 -0.52
CA SER A 575 -18.87 0.65 -1.59
C SER A 575 -19.23 -0.69 -2.22
N GLY A 576 -19.31 -0.74 -3.55
CA GLY A 576 -19.62 -1.97 -4.24
C GLY A 576 -19.78 -1.80 -5.74
N LEU A 577 -20.04 -2.91 -6.43
CA LEU A 577 -20.30 -2.89 -7.87
C LEU A 577 -21.71 -2.35 -8.11
N LEU A 578 -21.86 -1.42 -9.05
CA LEU A 578 -23.15 -0.86 -9.39
C LEU A 578 -24.01 -1.88 -10.13
N ILE A 579 -25.09 -2.32 -9.51
CA ILE A 579 -26.07 -3.23 -10.12
C ILE A 579 -27.20 -2.44 -10.78
N LYS A 580 -27.62 -1.34 -10.13
CA LYS A 580 -28.70 -0.49 -10.59
C LYS A 580 -28.51 0.93 -10.07
N SER A 581 -28.72 1.92 -10.93
CA SER A 581 -28.88 3.33 -10.55
C SER A 581 -30.17 3.85 -11.17
N GLY A 582 -31.03 4.50 -10.38
CA GLY A 582 -32.29 5.07 -10.86
C GLY A 582 -32.91 6.06 -9.87
N PRO A 583 -34.02 6.72 -10.24
CA PRO A 583 -34.61 7.79 -9.43
C PRO A 583 -35.21 7.34 -8.09
N GLY A 584 -35.43 6.03 -7.87
CA GLY A 584 -35.96 5.50 -6.61
C GLY A 584 -34.92 4.90 -5.68
N GLU A 585 -33.96 4.15 -6.23
CA GLU A 585 -32.89 3.51 -5.45
C GLU A 585 -31.60 3.37 -6.27
N ILE A 586 -30.47 3.32 -5.55
CA ILE A 586 -29.19 2.80 -6.02
C ILE A 586 -28.97 1.42 -5.36
N VAL A 587 -28.57 0.43 -6.17
CA VAL A 587 -28.25 -0.91 -5.68
C VAL A 587 -26.78 -1.22 -5.94
N LEU A 588 -26.04 -1.45 -4.87
CA LEU A 588 -24.64 -1.87 -4.90
C LEU A 588 -24.53 -3.34 -4.51
N LYS A 589 -23.57 -4.04 -5.12
CA LYS A 589 -23.12 -5.37 -4.69
C LYS A 589 -21.79 -5.24 -3.95
N GLU A 590 -21.83 -5.39 -2.64
CA GLU A 590 -20.65 -5.36 -1.77
C GLU A 590 -19.66 -6.50 -2.14
N PRO A 591 -18.37 -6.41 -1.75
CA PRO A 591 -17.41 -7.51 -1.90
C PRO A 591 -17.84 -8.83 -1.25
N THR A 592 -18.75 -8.78 -0.27
CA THR A 592 -19.37 -9.94 0.39
C THR A 592 -20.39 -10.66 -0.50
N GLY A 593 -20.79 -10.05 -1.62
CA GLY A 593 -21.89 -10.48 -2.48
C GLY A 593 -23.28 -10.00 -2.04
N LYS A 594 -23.37 -9.34 -0.89
CA LYS A 594 -24.62 -8.75 -0.40
C LYS A 594 -25.04 -7.58 -1.29
N LEU A 595 -26.34 -7.49 -1.54
CA LEU A 595 -26.93 -6.33 -2.20
C LEU A 595 -27.32 -5.30 -1.14
N VAL A 596 -26.80 -4.10 -1.29
CA VAL A 596 -27.22 -2.91 -0.55
C VAL A 596 -28.13 -2.11 -1.43
N ARG A 597 -29.29 -1.74 -0.91
CA ARG A 597 -30.26 -0.90 -1.58
C ARG A 597 -30.35 0.41 -0.81
N ILE A 598 -30.11 1.51 -1.50
CA ILE A 598 -30.01 2.84 -0.92
C ILE A 598 -31.09 3.67 -1.61
N PRO A 599 -32.11 4.18 -0.89
CA PRO A 599 -33.09 5.07 -1.49
C PRO A 599 -32.38 6.27 -2.11
N SER A 600 -32.73 6.64 -3.34
CA SER A 600 -32.04 7.75 -4.03
C SER A 600 -32.25 9.09 -3.32
N ALA A 601 -33.33 9.23 -2.55
CA ALA A 601 -33.58 10.38 -1.69
C ALA A 601 -32.60 10.48 -0.50
N ASP A 602 -31.98 9.37 -0.12
CA ASP A 602 -30.99 9.32 0.97
C ASP A 602 -29.57 9.52 0.43
N VAL A 603 -29.36 9.59 -0.89
CA VAL A 603 -28.04 9.72 -1.51
C VAL A 603 -27.62 11.18 -1.56
N GLU A 604 -26.46 11.46 -0.98
CA GLU A 604 -25.80 12.78 -1.04
C GLU A 604 -24.86 12.88 -2.25
N ASP A 605 -24.02 11.85 -2.47
CA ASP A 605 -23.02 11.86 -3.54
C ASP A 605 -22.71 10.44 -4.05
N THR A 606 -22.23 10.33 -5.28
CA THR A 606 -21.72 9.07 -5.85
C THR A 606 -20.40 9.26 -6.58
N ALA A 607 -19.46 8.36 -6.36
CA ALA A 607 -18.17 8.37 -7.05
C ALA A 607 -17.83 6.99 -7.64
N THR A 608 -17.14 6.98 -8.78
CA THR A 608 -16.57 5.76 -9.37
C THR A 608 -15.08 5.71 -9.07
N GLN A 609 -14.60 4.57 -8.57
CA GLN A 609 -13.19 4.36 -8.30
C GLN A 609 -12.43 3.96 -9.56
N GLN A 610 -11.21 4.46 -9.69
CA GLN A 610 -10.25 4.05 -10.74
C GLN A 610 -9.46 2.80 -10.32
N GLN A 611 -9.49 2.43 -9.04
CA GLN A 611 -8.83 1.23 -8.54
C GLN A 611 -9.77 0.02 -8.63
N SER A 612 -9.19 -1.11 -9.03
CA SER A 612 -9.88 -2.39 -9.06
C SER A 612 -10.18 -2.91 -7.64
N MET A 613 -11.27 -3.66 -7.49
CA MET A 613 -11.52 -4.41 -6.25
C MET A 613 -10.51 -5.55 -6.06
N MET A 614 -9.89 -6.02 -7.16
CA MET A 614 -8.77 -6.96 -7.11
C MET A 614 -7.52 -6.21 -6.61
N PRO A 615 -6.93 -6.60 -5.48
CA PRO A 615 -5.79 -5.87 -4.92
C PRO A 615 -4.53 -5.94 -5.77
N ASP A 616 -3.75 -4.86 -5.77
CA ASP A 616 -2.37 -4.87 -6.23
C ASP A 616 -1.50 -5.82 -5.38
N LEU A 617 -0.41 -6.31 -5.98
CA LEU A 617 0.53 -7.27 -5.37
C LEU A 617 -0.14 -8.57 -4.85
N LEU A 618 -1.27 -8.99 -5.43
CA LEU A 618 -1.97 -10.22 -5.03
C LEU A 618 -1.07 -11.47 -5.08
N LEU A 619 -0.12 -11.50 -6.02
CA LEU A 619 0.81 -12.61 -6.25
C LEU A 619 2.07 -12.55 -5.39
N ARG A 620 2.34 -11.45 -4.69
CA ARG A 620 3.58 -11.23 -3.92
C ARG A 620 3.91 -12.38 -2.97
N ASP A 621 2.87 -12.89 -2.31
CA ASP A 621 3.03 -13.91 -1.28
C ASP A 621 2.98 -15.36 -1.82
N LEU A 622 2.92 -15.53 -3.15
CA LEU A 622 3.06 -16.83 -3.83
C LEU A 622 4.49 -17.05 -4.31
N THR A 623 4.87 -18.31 -4.49
CA THR A 623 6.12 -18.65 -5.18
C THR A 623 5.96 -18.49 -6.70
N ALA A 624 7.07 -18.26 -7.42
CA ALA A 624 7.05 -18.16 -8.87
C ALA A 624 6.42 -19.41 -9.53
N LYS A 625 6.72 -20.59 -8.98
CA LYS A 625 6.14 -21.87 -9.42
C LYS A 625 4.63 -21.94 -9.23
N GLN A 626 4.12 -21.49 -8.08
CA GLN A 626 2.68 -21.46 -7.81
C GLN A 626 1.96 -20.54 -8.80
N VAL A 627 2.56 -19.40 -9.15
CA VAL A 627 1.98 -18.51 -10.16
C VAL A 627 2.04 -19.13 -11.55
N ALA A 628 3.17 -19.70 -11.97
CA ALA A 628 3.25 -20.37 -13.27
C ALA A 628 2.20 -21.49 -13.41
N ASP A 629 2.05 -22.31 -12.38
CA ASP A 629 1.03 -23.36 -12.29
C ASP A 629 -0.41 -22.76 -12.37
N LEU A 630 -0.70 -21.70 -11.61
CA LEU A 630 -1.99 -21.00 -11.64
C LEU A 630 -2.33 -20.46 -13.03
N ILE A 631 -1.37 -19.83 -13.70
CA ILE A 631 -1.57 -19.28 -15.06
C ILE A 631 -1.81 -20.41 -16.06
N ALA A 632 -1.10 -21.54 -15.94
CA ALA A 632 -1.38 -22.71 -16.76
C ALA A 632 -2.81 -23.23 -16.57
N PHE A 633 -3.26 -23.37 -15.32
CA PHE A 633 -4.64 -23.76 -15.02
C PHE A 633 -5.68 -22.81 -15.63
N LEU A 634 -5.51 -21.50 -15.44
CA LEU A 634 -6.42 -20.48 -15.97
C LEU A 634 -6.45 -20.49 -17.52
N SER A 635 -5.29 -20.67 -18.16
CA SER A 635 -5.20 -20.73 -19.63
C SER A 635 -5.90 -21.96 -20.24
N MET A 636 -6.14 -23.01 -19.44
CA MET A 636 -6.90 -24.19 -19.85
C MET A 636 -8.41 -24.03 -19.67
N GLN A 637 -8.88 -22.97 -18.99
CA GLN A 637 -10.31 -22.73 -18.81
C GLN A 637 -10.93 -22.21 -20.11
N LYS A 638 -11.34 -23.15 -20.97
CA LYS A 638 -11.91 -22.89 -22.29
C LYS A 638 -13.40 -23.26 -22.37
N GLY A 639 -14.12 -23.25 -21.26
CA GLY A 639 -15.56 -23.55 -21.23
C GLY A 639 -15.87 -24.95 -21.75
N ASP A 640 -15.47 -25.96 -20.97
CA ASP A 640 -16.12 -27.26 -20.79
C ASP A 640 -15.17 -28.21 -20.04
N GLN A 641 -15.45 -28.47 -18.76
CA GLN A 641 -15.18 -29.76 -18.11
C GLN A 641 -16.31 -30.02 -17.11
N ALA A 642 -17.51 -30.25 -17.64
CA ALA A 642 -18.49 -31.06 -16.96
C ALA A 642 -18.08 -32.53 -17.14
N LYS A 643 -17.23 -33.04 -16.24
CA LYS A 643 -17.25 -34.45 -15.83
C LYS A 643 -16.96 -34.51 -14.34
#